data_AF-A0A0K6SAP1-F1
#
_entry.id   AF-A0A0K6SAP1-F1
#
_cell.length_a   1.000
_cell.length_b   1.000
_cell.length_c   1.000
_cell.angle_alpha   90.00
_cell.angle_beta   90.00
_cell.angle_gamma   90.00
#
_symmetry.space_group_name_H-M   'P 1'
#
loop_
_entity.id
_entity.type
_entity.pdbx_description
1 polymer ?
#
loop_
_entity_poly.entity_id
_entity_poly.type
_entity_poly.pdbx_seq_one_letter_code
_entity_poly.pdbx_strand_id
1 'polypeptide(L)'
;MEIYGGVREGQTYALKQMSTGPWKSADGLVSFSADVSGVGMKAEMCIAREAGNGDVGARVYGTWFCRMKKADRQGNKREYGFILMEQLGKTLDRAFKEARKDNLIITPDAQKAGLGIHERFYKLGYFHDDNHLGNHAFDANGHVRLLDFGFVSPWWKGPFFGSKKEDQIKFVAKRIKDAMIVTPYFNEFHHVNDDVCSRVLSAIEKGKYKWGLMAEYTEKKVYPFPKNTEEPRGMYETEGEGEREGRGIGPLPVLEEHTLLPEDIQPFIAKQYEFFVSPARSPLFSNRGGHKKKYSVKVPEGVNLSLPREPLPCLAAPLPPPVIKVESLDECHPGLKELEKLGSGLFGKVMSVSVDVDASQEEKKKGEKVYSGLSEGETYAMKQVFMDAWTSPDGLVSFPVEMSEVGLQSEMCIAKEAGEAGVGAVVHGSWFCRVRERDESGARREFGFILMQQLGKTLDSAFTGAKTEDLIITPDTQKATFGIHEKFYELGYFHDDAHMGNHAFDSAGRVRLLDFGYVSPWWKGPFRGDKKEDQLLDAGKEMGTYIRYTPFFFGGKHPDEDVFARVQKEALQGVPPTQIKEAIEHKYSTKVPEGLDPKKFGFGFRCFSLPPTPKTIEVESIDQCHPGLQEFNQIGSGKYGTVTTVSVDTDVSEEEKKKAGEIYAGLTEGQMYALKQVMSGSWASLDSVSFPAKISEVGIRTEMCIAGEAGGAGVGASVYGRWFCRVGESKKEYGFILMEQLGKTLDSAFKQAETDDLIITSDAQRATLGIHENFYQLGYFHDDCHMGNHAFDSHGHVRLLDFGFVSPWWYGPLWGDKKEDQLGAVGGQVNNYLFETRYFKGGKHKEKDVIKHVQNEIREGTYQWGSMVQYTDKSVYPLPKNTDDRERMGGSSHSHDSGDRTIEGVSEEREEQGRGEAILLQM
;
A
#
# COMPACT_ATOMS: atom_id res chain seq x y z
N MET A 1 -5.15 50.97 -22.70
CA MET A 1 -4.38 49.82 -22.15
C MET A 1 -3.72 49.15 -23.34
N GLU A 2 -2.41 49.30 -23.48
CA GLU A 2 -1.65 48.48 -24.42
C GLU A 2 -1.60 47.06 -23.85
N ILE A 3 -2.29 46.12 -24.51
CA ILE A 3 -2.34 44.71 -24.09
C ILE A 3 -0.95 44.05 -24.31
N TYR A 4 -0.07 44.68 -25.09
CA TYR A 4 1.17 44.10 -25.63
C TYR A 4 2.40 45.00 -25.43
N GLY A 5 2.72 45.35 -24.19
CA GLY A 5 3.93 46.13 -23.89
C GLY A 5 5.20 45.32 -24.18
N GLY A 6 6.06 45.79 -25.10
CA GLY A 6 7.38 45.20 -25.36
C GLY A 6 7.43 44.08 -26.41
N VAL A 7 6.33 43.85 -27.14
CA VAL A 7 6.31 42.95 -28.31
C VAL A 7 7.03 43.61 -29.50
N ARG A 8 7.86 42.85 -30.21
CA ARG A 8 8.63 43.30 -31.38
C ARG A 8 8.08 42.65 -32.65
N GLU A 9 8.01 43.43 -33.72
CA GLU A 9 7.63 42.92 -35.04
C GLU A 9 8.62 41.83 -35.49
N GLY A 10 8.10 40.72 -36.02
CA GLY A 10 8.88 39.58 -36.50
C GLY A 10 9.38 38.59 -35.44
N GLN A 11 9.18 38.86 -34.15
CA GLN A 11 9.52 37.92 -33.07
C GLN A 11 8.35 36.96 -32.78
N THR A 12 8.67 35.70 -32.46
CA THR A 12 7.67 34.68 -32.08
C THR A 12 7.49 34.64 -30.57
N TYR A 13 6.24 34.46 -30.13
CA TYR A 13 5.82 34.44 -28.73
C TYR A 13 4.94 33.23 -28.45
N ALA A 14 4.85 32.82 -27.20
CA ALA A 14 3.92 31.79 -26.73
C ALA A 14 2.65 32.45 -26.17
N LEU A 15 1.48 31.86 -26.49
CA LEU A 15 0.19 32.27 -25.95
C LEU A 15 -0.44 31.11 -25.19
N LYS A 16 -0.53 31.22 -23.86
CA LYS A 16 -1.24 30.26 -23.01
C LYS A 16 -2.69 30.68 -22.85
N GLN A 17 -3.61 29.72 -23.02
CA GLN A 17 -5.06 29.91 -22.84
C GLN A 17 -5.58 29.01 -21.72
N MET A 18 -6.39 29.57 -20.82
CA MET A 18 -7.00 28.89 -19.67
C MET A 18 -8.51 29.13 -19.65
N SER A 19 -9.31 28.18 -19.14
CA SER A 19 -10.78 28.30 -19.07
C SER A 19 -11.28 28.38 -17.62
N THR A 20 -12.25 29.26 -17.35
CA THR A 20 -12.96 29.32 -16.05
C THR A 20 -14.09 28.33 -15.92
N GLY A 21 -14.30 27.45 -16.91
CA GLY A 21 -15.35 26.44 -16.83
C GLY A 21 -15.09 25.44 -15.71
N PRO A 22 -16.13 24.67 -15.32
CA PRO A 22 -15.88 23.49 -14.52
C PRO A 22 -14.90 22.60 -15.27
N TRP A 23 -13.81 22.24 -14.60
CA TRP A 23 -12.78 21.39 -15.16
C TRP A 23 -12.92 20.00 -14.56
N LYS A 24 -12.67 18.99 -15.37
CA LYS A 24 -12.62 17.60 -14.93
C LYS A 24 -11.36 16.98 -15.49
N SER A 25 -10.62 16.26 -14.65
CA SER A 25 -9.47 15.47 -15.10
C SER A 25 -9.91 14.47 -16.18
N ALA A 26 -8.98 14.03 -17.02
CA ALA A 26 -9.27 13.12 -18.13
C ALA A 26 -9.86 11.77 -17.67
N ASP A 27 -9.48 11.32 -16.47
CA ASP A 27 -9.99 10.11 -15.80
C ASP A 27 -11.30 10.35 -15.01
N GLY A 28 -11.75 11.60 -14.92
CA GLY A 28 -12.97 11.95 -14.21
C GLY A 28 -12.90 11.88 -12.68
N LEU A 29 -11.72 11.66 -12.08
CA LEU A 29 -11.55 11.52 -10.63
C LEU A 29 -11.53 12.87 -9.90
N VAL A 30 -11.04 13.92 -10.54
CA VAL A 30 -10.96 15.27 -9.99
C VAL A 30 -11.86 16.20 -10.78
N SER A 31 -12.67 17.00 -10.09
CA SER A 31 -13.43 18.08 -10.69
C SER A 31 -13.27 19.38 -9.91
N PHE A 32 -13.08 20.47 -10.64
CA PHE A 32 -13.10 21.82 -10.09
C PHE A 32 -14.36 22.51 -10.54
N SER A 33 -14.98 23.23 -9.61
CA SER A 33 -16.06 24.16 -9.98
C SER A 33 -15.48 25.31 -10.81
N ALA A 34 -16.35 25.98 -11.56
CA ALA A 34 -15.98 27.16 -12.33
C ALA A 34 -15.33 28.26 -11.48
N ASP A 35 -15.76 28.41 -10.22
CA ASP A 35 -15.22 29.40 -9.29
C ASP A 35 -13.78 29.07 -8.90
N VAL A 36 -13.49 27.79 -8.61
CA VAL A 36 -12.13 27.32 -8.28
C VAL A 36 -11.21 27.50 -9.50
N SER A 37 -11.66 27.07 -10.70
CA SER A 37 -10.93 27.30 -11.94
C SER A 37 -10.66 28.79 -12.18
N GLY A 38 -11.63 29.66 -11.87
CA GLY A 38 -11.51 31.11 -12.03
C GLY A 38 -10.48 31.74 -11.08
N VAL A 39 -10.39 31.26 -9.84
CA VAL A 39 -9.37 31.70 -8.87
C VAL A 39 -7.99 31.21 -9.29
N GLY A 40 -7.85 29.93 -9.64
CA GLY A 40 -6.58 29.35 -10.08
C GLY A 40 -5.99 30.08 -11.29
N MET A 41 -6.82 30.34 -12.30
CA MET A 41 -6.42 31.09 -13.49
C MET A 41 -5.92 32.51 -13.18
N LYS A 42 -6.58 33.24 -12.27
CA LYS A 42 -6.15 34.61 -11.88
C LYS A 42 -4.82 34.58 -11.13
N ALA A 43 -4.66 33.61 -10.23
CA ALA A 43 -3.41 33.42 -9.50
C ALA A 43 -2.27 33.12 -10.48
N GLU A 44 -2.47 32.19 -11.41
CA GLU A 44 -1.48 31.80 -12.40
C GLU A 44 -1.03 32.98 -13.28
N MET A 45 -1.96 33.81 -13.75
CA MET A 45 -1.63 35.01 -14.53
C MET A 45 -0.75 36.00 -13.74
N CYS A 46 -0.98 36.13 -12.43
CA CYS A 46 -0.19 37.00 -11.57
C CYS A 46 1.21 36.42 -11.35
N ILE A 47 1.27 35.14 -10.98
CA ILE A 47 2.52 34.41 -10.72
C ILE A 47 3.41 34.37 -11.96
N ALA A 48 2.84 34.11 -13.14
CA ALA A 48 3.61 34.07 -14.38
C ALA A 48 4.34 35.38 -14.64
N ARG A 49 3.70 36.51 -14.35
CA ARG A 49 4.30 37.84 -14.51
C ARG A 49 5.44 38.07 -13.52
N GLU A 50 5.26 37.68 -12.25
CA GLU A 50 6.30 37.83 -11.23
C GLU A 50 7.48 36.90 -11.49
N ALA A 51 7.22 35.63 -11.83
CA ALA A 51 8.23 34.66 -12.21
C ALA A 51 9.03 35.10 -13.43
N GLY A 52 8.36 35.65 -14.46
CA GLY A 52 9.02 36.19 -15.65
C GLY A 52 9.89 37.42 -15.37
N ASN A 53 9.53 38.25 -14.38
CA ASN A 53 10.35 39.38 -13.95
C ASN A 53 11.54 38.97 -13.09
N GLY A 54 11.43 37.83 -12.38
CA GLY A 54 12.50 37.27 -11.54
C GLY A 54 13.44 36.31 -12.27
N ASP A 55 13.38 36.24 -13.61
CA ASP A 55 14.13 35.29 -14.43
C ASP A 55 13.94 33.81 -14.00
N VAL A 56 12.73 33.50 -13.50
CA VAL A 56 12.32 32.14 -13.10
C VAL A 56 11.41 31.52 -14.15
N GLY A 57 10.47 32.30 -14.69
CA GLY A 57 9.53 31.87 -15.72
C GLY A 57 9.83 32.50 -17.08
N ALA A 58 9.01 32.16 -18.08
CA ALA A 58 8.99 32.90 -19.34
C ALA A 58 8.65 34.37 -19.12
N ARG A 59 9.32 35.28 -19.84
CA ARG A 59 9.00 36.71 -19.74
C ARG A 59 7.58 36.99 -20.23
N VAL A 60 6.73 37.59 -19.40
CA VAL A 60 5.34 37.90 -19.75
C VAL A 60 5.22 39.30 -20.36
N TYR A 61 4.61 39.38 -21.53
CA TYR A 61 4.36 40.63 -22.29
C TYR A 61 2.93 41.16 -22.12
N GLY A 62 1.98 40.30 -21.75
CA GLY A 62 0.60 40.69 -21.54
C GLY A 62 -0.28 39.60 -20.95
N THR A 63 -1.30 40.00 -20.19
CA THR A 63 -2.30 39.09 -19.60
C THR A 63 -3.69 39.71 -19.72
N TRP A 64 -4.70 38.98 -20.21
CA TRP A 64 -6.07 39.51 -20.34
C TRP A 64 -7.14 38.42 -20.25
N PHE A 65 -8.39 38.84 -19.99
CA PHE A 65 -9.57 37.98 -20.03
C PHE A 65 -10.38 38.21 -21.30
N CYS A 66 -10.87 37.13 -21.90
CA CYS A 66 -11.86 37.17 -22.96
C CYS A 66 -13.14 36.49 -22.51
N ARG A 67 -14.25 37.22 -22.50
CA ARG A 67 -15.58 36.67 -22.24
C ARG A 67 -16.32 36.45 -23.55
N MET A 68 -16.63 35.20 -23.88
CA MET A 68 -17.35 34.92 -25.12
C MET A 68 -18.82 35.34 -25.01
N LYS A 69 -19.30 36.09 -26.01
CA LYS A 69 -20.70 36.55 -26.08
C LYS A 69 -21.69 35.41 -26.36
N LYS A 70 -21.26 34.39 -27.12
CA LYS A 70 -22.11 33.25 -27.46
C LYS A 70 -21.97 32.20 -26.37
N ALA A 71 -23.07 31.95 -25.67
CA ALA A 71 -23.14 30.89 -24.69
C ALA A 71 -22.81 29.52 -25.33
N ASP A 72 -22.29 28.58 -24.55
CA ASP A 72 -22.21 27.19 -25.00
C ASP A 72 -23.61 26.62 -25.29
N ARG A 73 -23.70 25.39 -25.79
CA ARG A 73 -24.99 24.74 -26.09
C ARG A 73 -25.94 24.70 -24.88
N GLN A 74 -25.46 24.96 -23.67
CA GLN A 74 -26.23 25.00 -22.42
C GLN A 74 -26.55 26.43 -21.92
N GLY A 75 -26.22 27.49 -22.66
CA GLY A 75 -26.54 28.86 -22.23
C GLY A 75 -25.52 29.51 -21.29
N ASN A 76 -24.38 28.86 -21.01
CA ASN A 76 -23.37 29.39 -20.11
C ASN A 76 -22.35 30.30 -20.82
N LYS A 77 -22.12 31.49 -20.26
CA LYS A 77 -21.04 32.39 -20.71
C LYS A 77 -19.71 31.86 -20.19
N ARG A 78 -18.77 31.54 -21.10
CA ARG A 78 -17.41 31.11 -20.74
C ARG A 78 -16.44 32.29 -20.75
N GLU A 79 -15.59 32.35 -19.74
CA GLU A 79 -14.49 33.29 -19.63
C GLU A 79 -13.18 32.52 -19.79
N TYR A 80 -12.23 33.13 -20.52
CA TYR A 80 -10.91 32.57 -20.79
C TYR A 80 -9.84 33.58 -20.37
N GLY A 81 -8.79 33.09 -19.72
CA GLY A 81 -7.59 33.87 -19.40
C GLY A 81 -6.50 33.58 -20.42
N PHE A 82 -5.75 34.62 -20.79
CA PHE A 82 -4.64 34.54 -21.73
C PHE A 82 -3.37 35.13 -21.12
N ILE A 83 -2.25 34.44 -21.34
CA ILE A 83 -0.90 34.92 -21.00
C ILE A 83 -0.07 34.91 -22.29
N LEU A 84 0.37 36.09 -22.74
CA LEU A 84 1.36 36.24 -23.81
C LEU A 84 2.75 36.33 -23.18
N MET A 85 3.62 35.39 -23.54
CA MET A 85 4.95 35.25 -22.94
C MET A 85 6.01 34.89 -23.97
N GLU A 86 7.27 34.98 -23.57
CA GLU A 86 8.41 34.52 -24.36
C GLU A 86 8.19 33.08 -24.82
N GLN A 87 8.56 32.80 -26.07
CA GLN A 87 8.58 31.43 -26.56
C GLN A 87 9.79 30.71 -25.97
N LEU A 88 9.54 29.83 -25.00
CA LEU A 88 10.53 28.85 -24.58
C LEU A 88 10.64 27.73 -25.61
N GLY A 89 11.83 27.15 -25.69
CA GLY A 89 12.17 26.03 -26.56
C GLY A 89 11.70 24.69 -26.02
N LYS A 90 12.60 23.71 -25.99
CA LYS A 90 12.28 22.33 -25.59
C LYS A 90 11.99 22.27 -24.09
N THR A 91 10.97 21.51 -23.69
CA THR A 91 10.72 21.22 -22.26
C THR A 91 11.83 20.33 -21.70
N LEU A 92 12.06 20.38 -20.39
CA LEU A 92 13.08 19.57 -19.72
C LEU A 92 12.80 18.07 -19.91
N ASP A 93 11.53 17.64 -19.80
CA ASP A 93 11.10 16.27 -20.13
C ASP A 93 11.48 15.86 -21.57
N ARG A 94 11.25 16.72 -22.57
CA ARG A 94 11.60 16.42 -23.96
C ARG A 94 13.11 16.43 -24.20
N ALA A 95 13.85 17.31 -23.54
CA ALA A 95 15.30 17.36 -23.64
C ALA A 95 15.97 16.15 -22.96
N PHE A 96 15.41 15.63 -21.86
CA PHE A 96 15.90 14.40 -21.23
C PHE A 96 15.60 13.17 -22.11
N LYS A 97 14.43 13.13 -22.76
CA LYS A 97 14.12 12.10 -23.76
C LYS A 97 15.06 12.15 -24.96
N GLU A 98 15.43 13.35 -25.42
CA GLU A 98 16.46 13.54 -26.44
C GLU A 98 17.83 13.10 -25.94
N ALA A 99 18.22 13.44 -24.71
CA ALA A 99 19.49 13.01 -24.12
C ALA A 99 19.61 11.48 -24.08
N ARG A 100 18.52 10.81 -23.73
CA ARG A 100 18.44 9.35 -23.81
C ARG A 100 18.61 8.84 -25.24
N LYS A 101 17.89 9.42 -26.19
CA LYS A 101 17.85 8.95 -27.59
C LYS A 101 19.18 9.18 -28.30
N ASP A 102 19.76 10.35 -28.11
CA ASP A 102 20.90 10.85 -28.88
C ASP A 102 22.22 10.75 -28.07
N ASN A 103 22.21 9.97 -26.98
CA ASN A 103 23.32 9.74 -26.06
C ASN A 103 24.00 11.06 -25.62
N LEU A 104 23.21 11.98 -25.07
CA LEU A 104 23.68 13.26 -24.54
C LEU A 104 23.82 13.18 -23.01
N ILE A 105 24.74 13.98 -22.48
CA ILE A 105 25.02 14.07 -21.05
C ILE A 105 24.12 15.14 -20.43
N ILE A 106 23.27 14.74 -19.49
CA ILE A 106 22.58 15.69 -18.60
C ILE A 106 23.61 16.18 -17.59
N THR A 107 24.27 17.30 -17.90
CA THR A 107 25.42 17.79 -17.14
C THR A 107 25.06 18.10 -15.68
N PRO A 108 26.04 18.06 -14.75
CA PRO A 108 25.84 18.53 -13.39
C PRO A 108 25.22 19.92 -13.33
N ASP A 109 25.64 20.83 -14.22
CA ASP A 109 25.11 22.20 -14.26
C ASP A 109 23.64 22.25 -14.71
N ALA A 110 23.21 21.37 -15.61
CA ALA A 110 21.80 21.25 -16.00
C ALA A 110 20.92 20.77 -14.85
N GLN A 111 21.40 19.80 -14.07
CA GLN A 111 20.71 19.31 -12.87
C GLN A 111 20.59 20.42 -11.84
N LYS A 112 21.67 21.15 -11.56
CA LYS A 112 21.68 22.30 -10.66
C LYS A 112 20.76 23.41 -11.14
N ALA A 113 20.71 23.71 -12.44
CA ALA A 113 19.78 24.70 -12.99
C ALA A 113 18.31 24.29 -12.78
N GLY A 114 18.00 22.99 -12.98
CA GLY A 114 16.67 22.43 -12.72
C GLY A 114 16.25 22.53 -11.25
N LEU A 115 17.17 22.33 -10.30
CA LEU A 115 16.89 22.52 -8.86
C LEU A 115 16.84 24.00 -8.49
N GLY A 116 17.76 24.80 -9.03
CA GLY A 116 17.93 26.22 -8.74
C GLY A 116 16.73 27.06 -9.11
N ILE A 117 15.96 26.66 -10.13
CA ILE A 117 14.74 27.36 -10.53
C ILE A 117 13.69 27.33 -9.41
N HIS A 118 13.62 26.24 -8.63
CA HIS A 118 12.72 26.13 -7.48
C HIS A 118 13.23 26.93 -6.29
N GLU A 119 14.56 26.96 -6.07
CA GLU A 119 15.12 27.83 -5.04
C GLU A 119 14.83 29.31 -5.32
N ARG A 120 14.91 29.73 -6.58
CA ARG A 120 14.55 31.10 -6.99
C ARG A 120 13.04 31.35 -6.91
N PHE A 121 12.22 30.41 -7.33
CA PHE A 121 10.77 30.56 -7.26
C PHE A 121 10.29 30.71 -5.81
N TYR A 122 10.89 29.96 -4.89
CA TYR A 122 10.69 30.11 -3.45
C TYR A 122 11.12 31.50 -2.96
N LYS A 123 12.25 32.04 -3.44
CA LYS A 123 12.70 33.41 -3.11
C LYS A 123 11.75 34.50 -3.62
N LEU A 124 11.03 34.26 -4.73
CA LEU A 124 9.96 35.14 -5.20
C LEU A 124 8.68 35.01 -4.36
N GLY A 125 8.67 34.05 -3.46
CA GLY A 125 7.59 33.84 -2.54
C GLY A 125 6.58 32.80 -2.99
N TYR A 126 7.00 31.85 -3.83
CA TYR A 126 6.12 30.83 -4.38
C TYR A 126 6.67 29.42 -4.19
N PHE A 127 5.78 28.51 -3.82
CA PHE A 127 6.01 27.08 -3.86
C PHE A 127 5.34 26.51 -5.12
N HIS A 128 6.13 25.82 -5.94
CA HIS A 128 5.63 25.16 -7.15
C HIS A 128 5.17 23.76 -6.77
N ASP A 129 3.87 23.59 -6.59
CA ASP A 129 3.26 22.31 -6.21
C ASP A 129 3.23 21.36 -7.40
N ASP A 130 2.98 21.90 -8.60
CA ASP A 130 2.95 21.16 -9.86
C ASP A 130 4.33 21.07 -10.55
N ASN A 131 5.36 20.67 -9.81
CA ASN A 131 6.75 20.72 -10.25
C ASN A 131 7.20 19.61 -11.23
N HIS A 132 6.35 19.18 -12.18
CA HIS A 132 6.72 18.12 -13.12
C HIS A 132 7.62 18.63 -14.25
N LEU A 133 8.52 17.79 -14.79
CA LEU A 133 9.54 18.19 -15.77
C LEU A 133 8.97 18.75 -17.09
N GLY A 134 7.68 18.53 -17.37
CA GLY A 134 6.96 19.17 -18.47
C GLY A 134 6.70 20.68 -18.28
N ASN A 135 6.78 21.17 -17.05
CA ASN A 135 6.53 22.57 -16.66
C ASN A 135 7.81 23.40 -16.71
N HIS A 136 8.95 22.80 -17.07
CA HIS A 136 10.23 23.46 -17.25
C HIS A 136 10.61 23.43 -18.74
N ALA A 137 11.24 24.50 -19.24
CA ALA A 137 11.75 24.56 -20.60
C ALA A 137 13.01 25.43 -20.70
N PHE A 138 13.70 25.37 -21.84
CA PHE A 138 14.89 26.19 -22.09
C PHE A 138 14.53 27.47 -22.84
N ASP A 139 15.08 28.61 -22.42
CA ASP A 139 14.99 29.84 -23.22
C ASP A 139 15.88 29.77 -24.49
N ALA A 140 15.86 30.82 -25.31
CA ALA A 140 16.66 30.89 -26.53
C ALA A 140 18.19 30.84 -26.28
N ASN A 141 18.62 31.16 -25.06
CA ASN A 141 20.03 31.15 -24.66
C ASN A 141 20.46 29.81 -24.04
N GLY A 142 19.52 28.90 -23.76
CA GLY A 142 19.77 27.59 -23.17
C GLY A 142 19.71 27.57 -21.64
N HIS A 143 19.03 28.54 -21.02
CA HIS A 143 18.79 28.58 -19.58
C HIS A 143 17.46 27.91 -19.22
N VAL A 144 17.37 27.27 -18.05
CA VAL A 144 16.12 26.65 -17.56
C VAL A 144 15.15 27.73 -17.05
N ARG A 145 13.87 27.63 -17.45
CA ARG A 145 12.75 28.50 -17.04
C ARG A 145 11.49 27.67 -16.77
N LEU A 146 10.59 28.17 -15.92
CA LEU A 146 9.23 27.65 -15.77
C LEU A 146 8.37 28.10 -16.96
N LEU A 147 7.74 27.13 -17.62
CA LEU A 147 6.79 27.31 -18.72
C LEU A 147 5.35 27.35 -18.22
N ASP A 148 5.06 26.50 -17.23
CA ASP A 148 3.74 26.33 -16.65
C ASP A 148 3.91 26.31 -15.13
N PHE A 149 2.96 26.92 -14.43
CA PHE A 149 2.98 27.07 -12.99
C PHE A 149 1.97 26.12 -12.33
N GLY A 150 0.96 25.66 -13.08
CA GLY A 150 -0.07 24.74 -12.59
C GLY A 150 -0.65 25.18 -11.25
N PHE A 151 -0.49 24.31 -10.25
CA PHE A 151 -0.79 24.65 -8.86
C PHE A 151 0.44 25.28 -8.19
N VAL A 152 0.25 26.50 -7.70
CA VAL A 152 1.25 27.27 -6.95
C VAL A 152 0.61 27.78 -5.69
N SER A 153 1.28 27.51 -4.59
CA SER A 153 0.98 28.09 -3.30
C SER A 153 1.99 29.19 -2.99
N PRO A 154 1.63 30.19 -2.17
CA PRO A 154 2.64 31.04 -1.55
C PRO A 154 3.71 30.19 -0.84
N TRP A 155 4.95 30.65 -0.75
CA TRP A 155 6.05 29.87 -0.17
C TRP A 155 5.82 29.49 1.30
N TRP A 156 5.11 30.34 2.04
CA TRP A 156 4.67 30.06 3.42
C TRP A 156 3.49 29.08 3.46
N LYS A 157 2.98 28.69 2.29
CA LYS A 157 1.78 27.93 2.08
C LYS A 157 1.96 26.58 1.33
N GLY A 158 3.14 25.95 1.35
CA GLY A 158 3.38 24.71 0.61
C GLY A 158 2.28 23.63 0.72
N PRO A 159 2.22 22.65 -0.21
CA PRO A 159 1.08 21.74 -0.40
C PRO A 159 0.91 20.75 0.75
N PHE A 160 1.93 20.67 1.62
CA PHE A 160 1.90 19.95 2.87
C PHE A 160 2.35 20.90 3.95
N PHE A 161 1.44 21.24 4.84
CA PHE A 161 1.50 20.89 6.26
C PHE A 161 2.66 21.42 7.13
N GLY A 162 3.89 21.39 6.62
CA GLY A 162 5.10 21.94 7.20
C GLY A 162 6.28 21.78 6.26
N SER A 163 6.03 21.72 4.95
CA SER A 163 7.00 21.35 3.94
C SER A 163 8.16 22.33 4.01
N LYS A 164 9.31 21.82 4.44
CA LYS A 164 10.54 22.58 4.43
C LYS A 164 10.79 22.97 2.98
N LYS A 165 11.37 24.15 2.74
CA LYS A 165 11.77 24.57 1.39
C LYS A 165 12.61 23.48 0.70
N GLU A 166 13.39 22.73 1.49
CA GLU A 166 14.15 21.55 1.10
C GLU A 166 13.28 20.42 0.52
N ASP A 167 12.02 20.25 0.93
CA ASP A 167 11.12 19.23 0.39
C ASP A 167 10.82 19.49 -1.08
N GLN A 168 10.64 20.77 -1.46
CA GLN A 168 10.49 21.13 -2.87
C GLN A 168 11.68 20.66 -3.70
N ILE A 169 12.89 20.85 -3.17
CA ILE A 169 14.13 20.43 -3.81
C ILE A 169 14.25 18.91 -3.81
N LYS A 170 13.83 18.23 -2.73
CA LYS A 170 13.79 16.77 -2.63
C LYS A 170 12.88 16.16 -3.71
N PHE A 171 11.67 16.70 -3.89
CA PHE A 171 10.74 16.24 -4.93
C PHE A 171 11.29 16.42 -6.34
N VAL A 172 11.86 17.60 -6.63
CA VAL A 172 12.40 17.90 -7.96
C VAL A 172 13.68 17.10 -8.24
N ALA A 173 14.56 16.96 -7.25
CA ALA A 173 15.78 16.15 -7.36
C ALA A 173 15.46 14.68 -7.64
N LYS A 174 14.44 14.12 -6.98
CA LYS A 174 13.97 12.77 -7.27
C LYS A 174 13.48 12.63 -8.72
N ARG A 175 12.66 13.57 -9.21
CA ARG A 175 12.15 13.55 -10.59
C ARG A 175 13.26 13.68 -11.64
N ILE A 176 14.22 14.57 -11.42
CA ILE A 176 15.37 14.73 -12.32
C ILE A 176 16.21 13.45 -12.33
N LYS A 177 16.53 12.89 -11.15
CA LYS A 177 17.26 11.63 -11.01
C LYS A 177 16.58 10.46 -11.74
N ASP A 178 15.26 10.30 -11.54
CA ASP A 178 14.48 9.23 -12.16
C ASP A 178 14.48 9.34 -13.69
N ALA A 179 14.55 10.55 -14.23
CA ALA A 179 14.65 10.77 -15.67
C ALA A 179 16.08 10.60 -16.21
N MET A 180 17.10 10.82 -15.38
CA MET A 180 18.52 10.61 -15.75
C MET A 180 18.90 9.14 -15.78
N ILE A 181 18.43 8.31 -14.84
CA ILE A 181 18.86 6.90 -14.70
C ILE A 181 18.62 6.05 -15.95
N VAL A 182 17.72 6.49 -16.83
CA VAL A 182 17.38 5.81 -18.10
C VAL A 182 18.21 6.31 -19.30
N THR A 183 19.11 7.28 -19.09
CA THR A 183 20.07 7.73 -20.11
C THR A 183 21.31 6.85 -20.12
N PRO A 184 21.97 6.63 -21.28
CA PRO A 184 23.17 5.81 -21.34
C PRO A 184 24.30 6.28 -20.39
N TYR A 185 24.41 7.59 -20.16
CA TYR A 185 25.45 8.18 -19.30
C TYR A 185 25.27 7.85 -17.81
N PHE A 186 24.04 7.75 -17.31
CA PHE A 186 23.76 7.52 -15.88
C PHE A 186 23.24 6.11 -15.56
N ASN A 187 23.09 5.25 -16.57
CA ASN A 187 22.68 3.87 -16.37
C ASN A 187 23.75 3.08 -15.57
N GLU A 188 23.33 2.03 -14.85
CA GLU A 188 24.20 1.13 -14.08
C GLU A 188 25.05 1.80 -12.98
N PHE A 189 24.65 2.99 -12.50
CA PHE A 189 25.39 3.77 -11.50
C PHE A 189 26.78 4.21 -11.98
N HIS A 190 27.00 4.32 -13.30
CA HIS A 190 28.18 5.00 -13.81
C HIS A 190 28.06 6.50 -13.57
N HIS A 191 29.20 7.18 -13.41
CA HIS A 191 29.26 8.64 -13.21
C HIS A 191 28.46 9.17 -11.99
N VAL A 192 28.44 8.42 -10.88
CA VAL A 192 27.80 8.87 -9.60
C VAL A 192 28.28 10.26 -9.15
N ASN A 193 29.52 10.61 -9.48
CA ASN A 193 30.09 11.92 -9.19
C ASN A 193 29.41 13.08 -9.94
N ASP A 194 28.78 12.79 -11.08
CA ASP A 194 28.02 13.74 -11.89
C ASP A 194 26.53 13.75 -11.54
N ASP A 195 26.05 12.80 -10.75
CA ASP A 195 24.69 12.77 -10.21
C ASP A 195 24.56 13.77 -9.04
N VAL A 196 24.33 15.03 -9.38
CA VAL A 196 24.04 16.10 -8.43
C VAL A 196 22.76 15.79 -7.66
N CYS A 197 21.74 15.25 -8.31
CA CYS A 197 20.45 14.98 -7.68
C CYS A 197 20.57 13.98 -6.52
N SER A 198 21.30 12.87 -6.70
CA SER A 198 21.58 11.93 -5.60
C SER A 198 22.36 12.57 -4.46
N ARG A 199 23.34 13.43 -4.75
CA ARG A 199 24.10 14.15 -3.72
C ARG A 199 23.24 15.17 -2.98
N VAL A 200 22.35 15.86 -3.67
CA VAL A 200 21.40 16.82 -3.07
C VAL A 200 20.42 16.08 -2.17
N LEU A 201 19.86 14.95 -2.62
CA LEU A 201 18.98 14.11 -1.79
C LEU A 201 19.70 13.67 -0.51
N SER A 202 20.92 13.14 -0.64
CA SER A 202 21.73 12.74 0.52
C SER A 202 22.10 13.93 1.42
N ALA A 203 22.38 15.11 0.85
CA ALA A 203 22.67 16.30 1.61
C ALA A 203 21.44 16.81 2.37
N ILE A 204 20.23 16.72 1.80
CA ILE A 204 18.98 17.07 2.47
C ILE A 204 18.73 16.09 3.62
N GLU A 205 18.83 14.78 3.37
CA GLU A 205 18.64 13.72 4.38
C GLU A 205 19.62 13.85 5.55
N LYS A 206 20.86 14.29 5.28
CA LYS A 206 21.89 14.52 6.31
C LYS A 206 21.81 15.91 6.96
N GLY A 207 20.85 16.75 6.58
CA GLY A 207 20.77 18.15 7.03
C GLY A 207 21.96 19.02 6.61
N LYS A 208 22.73 18.59 5.61
CA LYS A 208 23.94 19.26 5.09
C LYS A 208 23.66 20.11 3.85
N TYR A 209 22.44 20.08 3.31
CA TYR A 209 22.05 20.89 2.16
C TYR A 209 22.00 22.37 2.54
N LYS A 210 22.69 23.21 1.77
CA LYS A 210 22.62 24.67 1.95
C LYS A 210 21.71 25.25 0.88
N TRP A 211 20.63 25.88 1.33
CA TRP A 211 19.68 26.56 0.44
C TRP A 211 20.33 27.68 -0.36
N GLY A 212 19.97 27.79 -1.63
CA GLY A 212 20.42 28.84 -2.53
C GLY A 212 21.69 28.50 -3.31
N LEU A 213 22.29 27.32 -3.09
CA LEU A 213 23.48 26.87 -3.82
C LEU A 213 23.22 26.60 -5.30
N MET A 214 21.97 26.30 -5.66
CA MET A 214 21.60 25.93 -7.02
C MET A 214 21.04 27.13 -7.80
N ALA A 215 20.54 28.16 -7.10
CA ALA A 215 19.95 29.37 -7.67
C ALA A 215 20.86 30.16 -8.63
N GLU A 216 22.19 30.04 -8.53
CA GLU A 216 23.13 30.68 -9.48
C GLU A 216 23.21 29.95 -10.82
N TYR A 217 22.87 28.67 -10.86
CA TYR A 217 22.96 27.85 -12.08
C TYR A 217 21.81 28.13 -13.05
N THR A 218 20.76 28.84 -12.63
CA THR A 218 19.65 29.24 -13.52
C THR A 218 20.08 30.26 -14.59
N GLU A 219 21.24 30.91 -14.41
CA GLU A 219 21.85 31.81 -15.40
C GLU A 219 22.92 31.12 -16.26
N LYS A 220 23.22 29.85 -15.99
CA LYS A 220 24.17 29.10 -16.81
C LYS A 220 23.47 28.54 -18.03
N LYS A 221 24.12 28.70 -19.19
CA LYS A 221 23.73 28.00 -20.40
C LYS A 221 24.01 26.51 -20.23
N VAL A 222 22.94 25.73 -20.11
CA VAL A 222 23.00 24.28 -19.82
C VAL A 222 22.43 23.42 -20.95
N TYR A 223 21.85 24.05 -21.98
CA TYR A 223 21.37 23.40 -23.18
C TYR A 223 21.94 24.09 -24.44
N PRO A 224 22.29 23.35 -25.53
CA PRO A 224 22.12 21.90 -25.73
C PRO A 224 23.03 21.06 -24.84
N PHE A 225 22.60 19.84 -24.54
CA PHE A 225 23.43 18.88 -23.80
C PHE A 225 24.60 18.41 -24.67
N PRO A 226 25.81 18.30 -24.09
CA PRO A 226 26.96 17.78 -24.83
C PRO A 226 26.75 16.29 -25.14
N LYS A 227 27.29 15.84 -26.27
CA LYS A 227 27.32 14.42 -26.60
C LYS A 227 28.16 13.67 -25.58
N ASN A 228 27.72 12.48 -25.20
CA ASN A 228 28.55 11.54 -24.50
C ASN A 228 29.64 11.04 -25.46
N THR A 229 30.89 11.38 -25.18
CA THR A 229 32.06 10.95 -25.96
C THR A 229 32.58 9.60 -25.51
N GLU A 230 32.12 9.09 -24.37
CA GLU A 230 32.37 7.70 -24.02
C GLU A 230 31.57 6.85 -25.00
N GLU A 231 32.27 5.97 -25.72
CA GLU A 231 31.61 4.97 -26.54
C GLU A 231 30.59 4.27 -25.64
N PRO A 232 29.30 4.23 -26.04
CA PRO A 232 28.30 3.53 -25.26
C PRO A 232 28.80 2.10 -25.08
N ARG A 233 29.27 1.78 -23.87
CA ARG A 233 29.80 0.46 -23.54
C ARG A 233 28.65 -0.52 -23.63
N GLY A 234 28.50 -1.13 -24.80
CA GLY A 234 27.56 -2.21 -25.08
C GLY A 234 26.21 -2.13 -24.36
N MET A 235 25.43 -1.06 -24.58
CA MET A 235 23.99 -1.31 -24.70
C MET A 235 23.84 -2.17 -25.94
N TYR A 236 23.79 -3.51 -25.77
CA TYR A 236 23.64 -4.53 -26.82
C TYR A 236 23.27 -3.96 -28.21
N GLU A 237 24.29 -3.50 -28.94
CA GLU A 237 24.30 -3.50 -30.39
C GLU A 237 25.21 -4.66 -30.77
N THR A 238 24.66 -5.50 -31.63
CA THR A 238 25.32 -6.53 -32.42
C THR A 238 26.70 -6.09 -32.92
N GLU A 239 27.70 -6.95 -32.66
CA GLU A 239 29.02 -7.08 -33.32
C GLU A 239 30.10 -6.01 -33.02
N GLY A 240 31.27 -6.47 -32.54
CA GLY A 240 32.55 -5.74 -32.62
C GLY A 240 33.52 -5.95 -31.44
N GLU A 241 34.70 -6.52 -31.72
CA GLU A 241 35.76 -6.99 -30.81
C GLU A 241 36.55 -5.90 -30.05
N GLY A 242 37.15 -6.24 -28.89
CA GLY A 242 38.43 -5.64 -28.44
C GLY A 242 38.69 -5.39 -26.93
N GLU A 243 39.34 -6.36 -26.26
CA GLU A 243 40.37 -6.28 -25.19
C GLU A 243 40.56 -5.04 -24.25
N ARG A 244 40.48 -5.22 -22.90
CA ARG A 244 41.61 -5.32 -21.91
C ARG A 244 41.30 -4.91 -20.43
N GLU A 245 41.64 -5.85 -19.53
CA GLU A 245 42.28 -5.81 -18.18
C GLU A 245 42.07 -4.68 -17.12
N GLY A 246 41.66 -5.07 -15.89
CA GLY A 246 42.55 -5.08 -14.70
C GLY A 246 42.33 -4.14 -13.47
N ARG A 247 41.89 -4.75 -12.33
CA ARG A 247 42.15 -4.44 -10.86
C ARG A 247 41.75 -3.06 -10.28
N GLY A 248 41.34 -2.85 -9.02
CA GLY A 248 41.29 -3.61 -7.77
C GLY A 248 40.65 -2.79 -6.63
N ILE A 249 40.39 -3.45 -5.49
CA ILE A 249 39.55 -3.02 -4.33
C ILE A 249 40.30 -2.10 -3.34
N GLY A 250 39.59 -1.15 -2.68
CA GLY A 250 40.05 -0.38 -1.50
C GLY A 250 38.88 0.25 -0.70
N PRO A 251 39.05 0.57 0.61
CA PRO A 251 38.07 0.30 1.67
C PRO A 251 37.16 1.47 2.12
N LEU A 252 36.04 1.13 2.78
CA LEU A 252 35.00 1.98 3.40
C LEU A 252 35.49 2.84 4.58
N PRO A 253 34.94 4.06 4.81
CA PRO A 253 35.06 4.75 6.09
C PRO A 253 33.72 5.00 6.83
N VAL A 254 33.70 4.54 8.09
CA VAL A 254 33.23 5.14 9.37
C VAL A 254 31.86 5.87 9.44
N LEU A 255 30.99 5.38 10.36
CA LEU A 255 29.64 5.83 10.76
C LEU A 255 29.57 7.30 11.28
N GLU A 256 28.53 8.05 10.88
CA GLU A 256 28.15 9.40 11.41
C GLU A 256 26.98 9.31 12.43
N GLU A 257 26.94 10.24 13.40
CA GLU A 257 25.94 10.37 14.49
C GLU A 257 24.51 10.71 13.99
N HIS A 258 23.50 9.98 14.48
CA HIS A 258 22.08 10.13 14.11
C HIS A 258 21.26 10.81 15.23
N THR A 259 20.48 11.86 14.91
CA THR A 259 19.49 12.50 15.81
C THR A 259 18.25 11.61 15.99
N LEU A 260 17.67 11.60 17.19
CA LEU A 260 16.64 10.64 17.60
C LEU A 260 15.26 10.82 16.94
N LEU A 261 14.87 12.04 16.56
CA LEU A 261 13.57 12.33 15.93
C LEU A 261 13.81 13.06 14.59
N PRO A 262 13.80 12.34 13.45
CA PRO A 262 14.22 12.90 12.16
C PRO A 262 13.33 14.03 11.63
N GLU A 263 12.00 14.02 11.88
CA GLU A 263 11.09 15.10 11.47
C GLU A 263 9.68 14.94 12.12
N ASP A 264 9.05 16.09 12.45
CA ASP A 264 7.62 16.33 12.78
C ASP A 264 7.03 16.21 14.20
N ILE A 265 7.39 17.18 15.06
CA ILE A 265 6.53 17.66 16.16
C ILE A 265 5.48 18.63 15.62
N GLN A 266 4.21 18.21 15.64
CA GLN A 266 3.05 19.03 15.29
C GLN A 266 1.97 18.91 16.38
N PRO A 267 1.14 19.94 16.62
CA PRO A 267 0.03 19.86 17.55
C PRO A 267 -0.99 18.88 17.00
N PHE A 268 -1.64 18.17 17.92
CA PHE A 268 -2.68 17.18 17.67
C PHE A 268 -3.67 17.55 16.54
N ILE A 269 -4.15 18.80 16.49
CA ILE A 269 -5.13 19.26 15.49
C ILE A 269 -4.54 19.35 14.07
N ALA A 270 -3.25 19.69 13.94
CA ALA A 270 -2.54 19.73 12.67
C ALA A 270 -2.32 18.32 12.13
N LYS A 271 -1.86 17.38 12.99
CA LYS A 271 -1.73 15.96 12.63
C LYS A 271 -3.07 15.33 12.26
N GLN A 272 -4.13 15.64 13.00
CA GLN A 272 -5.49 15.20 12.67
C GLN A 272 -5.87 15.64 11.25
N TYR A 273 -5.57 16.88 10.90
CA TYR A 273 -5.86 17.39 9.56
C TYR A 273 -4.96 16.79 8.48
N GLU A 274 -3.65 16.67 8.69
CA GLU A 274 -2.73 16.01 7.75
C GLU A 274 -3.11 14.55 7.49
N PHE A 275 -3.48 13.82 8.55
CA PHE A 275 -3.99 12.46 8.46
C PHE A 275 -5.24 12.37 7.56
N PHE A 276 -6.14 13.35 7.64
CA PHE A 276 -7.34 13.44 6.82
C PHE A 276 -7.10 13.95 5.38
N VAL A 277 -5.92 14.47 5.07
CA VAL A 277 -5.59 15.08 3.75
C VAL A 277 -4.55 14.24 2.96
N SER A 278 -3.89 13.27 3.60
CA SER A 278 -2.96 12.33 2.94
C SER A 278 -3.65 11.51 1.82
N PRO A 279 -2.99 11.27 0.66
CA PRO A 279 -3.62 10.81 -0.59
C PRO A 279 -4.14 9.35 -0.62
N ALA A 280 -4.47 8.76 0.53
CA ALA A 280 -5.13 7.46 0.62
C ALA A 280 -6.31 7.38 1.62
N ARG A 281 -6.68 8.45 2.33
CA ARG A 281 -7.82 8.46 3.27
C ARG A 281 -8.62 9.76 3.11
N SER A 282 -9.74 9.71 2.38
CA SER A 282 -10.59 10.90 2.11
C SER A 282 -11.30 11.42 3.37
N PRO A 283 -11.41 12.74 3.57
CA PRO A 283 -12.14 13.33 4.69
C PRO A 283 -13.65 13.37 4.42
N LEU A 284 -14.44 12.62 5.21
CA LEU A 284 -15.90 12.68 5.20
C LEU A 284 -16.50 13.60 6.29
N PHE A 285 -15.68 14.34 7.05
CA PHE A 285 -16.18 15.18 8.16
C PHE A 285 -15.46 16.53 8.27
N SER A 286 -15.85 17.51 7.46
CA SER A 286 -15.53 18.92 7.78
C SER A 286 -16.42 19.99 7.13
N ASN A 287 -17.31 19.64 6.20
CA ASN A 287 -18.26 20.62 5.65
C ASN A 287 -19.64 20.54 6.32
N ARG A 288 -19.73 20.98 7.58
CA ARG A 288 -20.93 21.67 8.10
C ARG A 288 -20.48 22.93 8.81
N GLY A 289 -20.59 24.05 8.09
CA GLY A 289 -20.22 25.37 8.57
C GLY A 289 -20.95 25.79 9.84
N GLY A 290 -20.22 26.56 10.65
CA GLY A 290 -20.76 27.75 11.30
C GLY A 290 -21.91 27.56 12.27
N HIS A 291 -21.73 26.79 13.35
CA HIS A 291 -22.38 27.11 14.62
C HIS A 291 -21.49 26.66 15.78
N LYS A 292 -21.33 27.54 16.77
CA LYS A 292 -20.83 27.22 18.12
C LYS A 292 -21.65 26.08 18.73
N LYS A 293 -21.40 24.84 18.33
CA LYS A 293 -21.85 23.67 19.06
C LYS A 293 -20.65 23.17 19.84
N LYS A 294 -20.73 23.31 21.17
CA LYS A 294 -20.01 22.45 22.09
C LYS A 294 -20.04 21.02 21.52
N TYR A 295 -18.91 20.32 21.52
CA TYR A 295 -18.81 18.91 21.18
C TYR A 295 -19.65 18.07 22.17
N SER A 296 -20.98 18.15 22.09
CA SER A 296 -21.88 17.23 22.78
C SER A 296 -22.08 16.05 21.84
N VAL A 297 -21.31 14.99 22.05
CA VAL A 297 -21.47 13.71 21.35
C VAL A 297 -22.84 13.15 21.73
N LYS A 298 -23.79 13.15 20.78
CA LYS A 298 -25.03 12.38 20.94
C LYS A 298 -24.77 10.96 20.46
N VAL A 299 -24.78 10.03 21.39
CA VAL A 299 -24.74 8.58 21.11
C VAL A 299 -26.07 8.18 20.45
N PRO A 300 -26.07 7.40 19.36
CA PRO A 300 -27.29 6.89 18.74
C PRO A 300 -28.09 6.04 19.73
N GLU A 301 -29.41 6.29 19.85
CA GLU A 301 -30.31 5.46 20.63
C GLU A 301 -30.38 4.04 20.02
N GLY A 302 -30.02 3.01 20.79
CA GLY A 302 -30.23 1.60 20.41
C GLY A 302 -29.03 0.66 20.52
N VAL A 303 -27.80 1.14 20.76
CA VAL A 303 -26.61 0.28 20.86
C VAL A 303 -26.32 -0.09 22.32
N ASN A 304 -26.71 -1.31 22.71
CA ASN A 304 -26.58 -1.85 24.06
C ASN A 304 -25.21 -2.57 24.21
N LEU A 305 -24.17 -1.82 24.61
CA LEU A 305 -22.84 -2.36 24.94
C LEU A 305 -22.54 -2.05 26.40
N SER A 306 -22.27 -3.08 27.19
CA SER A 306 -22.14 -3.08 28.66
C SER A 306 -20.79 -2.58 29.20
N LEU A 307 -20.10 -1.69 28.49
CA LEU A 307 -18.90 -1.00 28.98
C LEU A 307 -19.25 0.43 29.42
N PRO A 308 -18.64 0.96 30.48
CA PRO A 308 -18.98 2.28 31.03
C PRO A 308 -18.57 3.36 30.03
N ARG A 309 -19.53 3.82 29.22
CA ARG A 309 -19.37 4.89 28.22
C ARG A 309 -19.34 6.27 28.88
N GLU A 310 -18.37 6.49 29.76
CA GLU A 310 -17.96 7.87 30.03
C GLU A 310 -17.06 8.30 28.85
N PRO A 311 -17.30 9.48 28.26
CA PRO A 311 -16.42 9.99 27.22
C PRO A 311 -15.00 10.08 27.79
N LEU A 312 -14.00 9.56 27.05
CA LEU A 312 -12.61 9.52 27.51
C LEU A 312 -12.20 10.93 27.99
N PRO A 313 -11.84 11.10 29.27
CA PRO A 313 -11.64 12.42 29.86
C PRO A 313 -10.65 13.27 29.05
N CYS A 314 -9.54 12.66 28.61
CA CYS A 314 -8.51 13.35 27.84
C CYS A 314 -8.95 13.82 26.44
N LEU A 315 -9.94 13.19 25.81
CA LEU A 315 -10.39 13.58 24.46
C LEU A 315 -11.65 14.46 24.48
N ALA A 316 -12.44 14.39 25.54
CA ALA A 316 -13.70 15.11 25.63
C ALA A 316 -13.59 16.42 26.41
N ALA A 317 -12.82 16.43 27.50
CA ALA A 317 -12.65 17.58 28.38
C ALA A 317 -11.35 17.42 29.18
N PRO A 318 -10.17 17.48 28.53
CA PRO A 318 -8.89 17.37 29.23
C PRO A 318 -8.79 18.46 30.30
N LEU A 319 -8.24 18.09 31.46
CA LEU A 319 -8.05 19.07 32.55
C LEU A 319 -7.03 20.11 32.12
N PRO A 320 -7.29 21.42 32.33
CA PRO A 320 -6.35 22.45 31.98
C PRO A 320 -5.07 22.29 32.84
N PRO A 321 -3.88 22.21 32.22
CA PRO A 321 -2.64 22.08 32.94
C PRO A 321 -2.28 23.41 33.65
N PRO A 322 -1.33 23.39 34.61
CA PRO A 322 -0.84 24.60 35.27
C PRO A 322 -0.32 25.63 34.26
N VAL A 323 -0.50 26.91 34.55
CA VAL A 323 -0.01 28.02 33.70
C VAL A 323 1.04 28.83 34.45
N ILE A 324 2.23 28.96 33.88
CA ILE A 324 3.28 29.88 34.34
C ILE A 324 3.33 31.13 33.46
N LYS A 325 3.71 32.26 34.07
CA LYS A 325 3.83 33.55 33.38
C LYS A 325 5.23 34.08 33.64
N VAL A 326 5.99 34.29 32.58
CA VAL A 326 7.43 34.60 32.64
C VAL A 326 7.80 35.70 31.67
N GLU A 327 8.97 36.29 31.83
CA GLU A 327 9.44 37.36 30.92
C GLU A 327 10.11 36.78 29.67
N SER A 328 10.85 35.67 29.82
CA SER A 328 11.59 35.00 28.73
C SER A 328 11.25 33.51 28.61
N LEU A 329 11.55 32.91 27.46
CA LEU A 329 11.27 31.48 27.21
C LEU A 329 12.09 30.54 28.11
N ASP A 330 13.34 30.90 28.43
CA ASP A 330 14.22 30.06 29.27
C ASP A 330 13.70 29.94 30.72
N GLU A 331 12.87 30.88 31.16
CA GLU A 331 12.18 30.84 32.45
C GLU A 331 10.98 29.87 32.44
N CYS A 332 10.58 29.30 31.30
CA CYS A 332 9.43 28.40 31.19
C CYS A 332 9.64 27.03 31.83
N HIS A 333 10.88 26.66 32.19
CA HIS A 333 11.22 25.39 32.83
C HIS A 333 12.20 25.65 33.98
N PRO A 334 11.78 26.38 35.03
CA PRO A 334 12.67 26.84 36.08
C PRO A 334 13.27 25.65 36.82
N GLY A 335 14.59 25.59 37.00
CA GLY A 335 15.28 24.47 37.65
C GLY A 335 15.68 23.32 36.73
N LEU A 336 15.43 23.43 35.41
CA LEU A 336 15.94 22.50 34.39
C LEU A 336 16.97 23.19 33.51
N LYS A 337 18.00 22.44 33.14
CA LYS A 337 19.02 22.85 32.16
C LYS A 337 18.85 22.08 30.87
N GLU A 338 18.72 22.78 29.74
CA GLU A 338 18.79 22.19 28.41
C GLU A 338 20.21 21.68 28.12
N LEU A 339 20.33 20.43 27.68
CA LEU A 339 21.61 19.77 27.40
C LEU A 339 21.86 19.70 25.90
N GLU A 340 20.98 19.00 25.19
CA GLU A 340 21.07 18.80 23.75
C GLU A 340 19.68 18.74 23.13
N LYS A 341 19.63 18.97 21.82
CA LYS A 341 18.39 18.89 21.06
C LYS A 341 18.20 17.47 20.56
N LEU A 342 17.13 16.81 21.01
CA LEU A 342 16.78 15.45 20.60
C LEU A 342 15.97 15.43 19.31
N GLY A 343 15.22 16.51 19.05
CA GLY A 343 14.38 16.64 17.86
C GLY A 343 13.75 18.03 17.70
N SER A 344 13.17 18.29 16.53
CA SER A 344 12.27 19.43 16.32
C SER A 344 11.33 19.22 15.16
N GLY A 345 10.16 19.86 15.25
CA GLY A 345 9.22 20.00 14.15
C GLY A 345 8.71 21.42 14.00
N LEU A 346 7.75 21.61 13.11
CA LEU A 346 7.17 22.91 12.77
C LEU A 346 6.65 23.69 13.99
N PHE A 347 6.21 22.97 15.02
CA PHE A 347 5.58 23.58 16.19
C PHE A 347 6.34 23.39 17.48
N GLY A 348 7.56 22.87 17.44
CA GLY A 348 8.20 22.52 18.69
C GLY A 348 9.59 21.94 18.58
N LYS A 349 10.17 21.71 19.75
CA LYS A 349 11.44 21.01 19.90
C LYS A 349 11.33 19.99 21.03
N VAL A 350 12.06 18.89 20.92
CA VAL A 350 12.34 18.02 22.06
C VAL A 350 13.77 18.28 22.49
N MET A 351 13.94 18.66 23.74
CA MET A 351 15.24 18.89 24.37
C MET A 351 15.52 17.77 25.37
N SER A 352 16.77 17.31 25.41
CA SER A 352 17.29 16.62 26.59
C SER A 352 17.50 17.67 27.66
N VAL A 353 16.98 17.41 28.85
CA VAL A 353 17.10 18.29 30.01
C VAL A 353 17.55 17.50 31.22
N SER A 354 18.19 18.16 32.17
CA SER A 354 18.54 17.61 33.48
C SER A 354 18.18 18.60 34.58
N VAL A 355 18.08 18.11 35.82
CA VAL A 355 17.92 18.99 36.99
C VAL A 355 19.14 19.90 37.08
N ASP A 356 18.91 21.21 37.13
CA ASP A 356 19.99 22.18 37.27
C ASP A 356 20.44 22.22 38.74
N VAL A 357 21.62 21.63 39.00
CA VAL A 357 22.22 21.58 40.34
C VAL A 357 22.53 22.98 40.87
N ASP A 358 22.83 23.92 39.98
CA ASP A 358 23.23 25.30 40.29
C ASP A 358 22.03 26.25 40.41
N ALA A 359 20.82 25.80 40.04
CA ALA A 359 19.62 26.61 40.15
C ALA A 359 19.34 27.03 41.60
N SER A 360 18.85 28.25 41.77
CA SER A 360 18.50 28.78 43.10
C SER A 360 17.40 27.93 43.75
N GLN A 361 17.37 27.91 45.08
CA GLN A 361 16.31 27.21 45.82
C GLN A 361 14.90 27.73 45.46
N GLU A 362 14.79 28.99 45.04
CA GLU A 362 13.53 29.56 44.57
C GLU A 362 13.11 28.99 43.19
N GLU A 363 14.05 28.81 42.27
CA GLU A 363 13.79 28.19 40.96
C GLU A 363 13.42 26.72 41.09
N LYS A 364 14.15 25.97 41.93
CA LYS A 364 13.81 24.58 42.24
C LYS A 364 12.39 24.45 42.80
N LYS A 365 12.02 25.32 43.76
CA LYS A 365 10.66 25.39 44.33
C LYS A 365 9.59 25.85 43.34
N LYS A 366 9.94 26.62 42.30
CA LYS A 366 9.01 26.97 41.21
C LYS A 366 8.79 25.77 40.28
N GLY A 367 9.85 25.02 39.97
CA GLY A 367 9.82 23.79 39.17
C GLY A 367 8.97 22.68 39.79
N GLU A 368 9.12 22.46 41.10
CA GLU A 368 8.34 21.47 41.89
C GLU A 368 6.82 21.65 41.81
N LYS A 369 6.33 22.80 41.32
CA LYS A 369 4.89 23.05 41.14
C LYS A 369 4.34 22.53 39.81
N VAL A 370 5.20 22.28 38.82
CA VAL A 370 4.81 21.93 37.45
C VAL A 370 5.34 20.56 37.00
N TYR A 371 6.37 20.05 37.66
CA TYR A 371 6.89 18.70 37.48
C TYR A 371 7.39 18.12 38.81
N SER A 372 7.49 16.80 38.90
CA SER A 372 7.93 16.10 40.13
C SER A 372 8.66 14.79 39.83
N GLY A 373 9.34 14.25 40.85
CA GLY A 373 10.00 12.94 40.75
C GLY A 373 11.22 12.92 39.82
N LEU A 374 11.95 14.03 39.74
CA LEU A 374 13.21 14.11 39.00
C LEU A 374 14.39 13.82 39.93
N SER A 375 15.41 13.16 39.41
CA SER A 375 16.65 12.82 40.10
C SER A 375 17.81 13.67 39.58
N GLU A 376 18.71 14.10 40.46
CA GLU A 376 19.95 14.75 40.05
C GLU A 376 20.83 13.78 39.25
N GLY A 377 21.39 14.24 38.13
CA GLY A 377 22.25 13.43 37.25
C GLY A 377 21.51 12.55 36.24
N GLU A 378 20.18 12.47 36.30
CA GLU A 378 19.37 11.84 35.25
C GLU A 378 19.01 12.84 34.15
N THR A 379 18.77 12.31 32.94
CA THR A 379 18.34 13.09 31.78
C THR A 379 16.90 12.74 31.40
N TYR A 380 16.16 13.76 30.98
CA TYR A 380 14.75 13.70 30.64
C TYR A 380 14.53 14.33 29.26
N ALA A 381 13.44 13.95 28.60
CA ALA A 381 13.01 14.58 27.35
C ALA A 381 11.94 15.62 27.67
N MET A 382 12.14 16.85 27.23
CA MET A 382 11.17 17.93 27.33
C MET A 382 10.67 18.30 25.95
N LYS A 383 9.41 17.96 25.65
CA LYS A 383 8.71 18.37 24.44
C LYS A 383 8.11 19.75 24.67
N GLN A 384 8.63 20.75 23.96
CA GLN A 384 8.11 22.10 23.92
C GLN A 384 7.29 22.27 22.64
N VAL A 385 6.04 22.71 22.77
CA VAL A 385 5.08 22.92 21.68
C VAL A 385 4.58 24.37 21.69
N PHE A 386 4.58 25.02 20.55
CA PHE A 386 4.11 26.38 20.35
C PHE A 386 2.58 26.40 20.18
N MET A 387 1.92 27.28 20.92
CA MET A 387 0.48 27.46 20.86
C MET A 387 0.14 28.77 20.17
N ASP A 388 -0.09 28.68 18.88
CA ASP A 388 -0.57 29.81 18.08
C ASP A 388 -1.69 29.33 17.16
N ALA A 389 -2.35 30.30 16.52
CA ALA A 389 -3.26 30.01 15.44
C ALA A 389 -2.45 29.32 14.35
N TRP A 390 -2.87 28.11 14.00
CA TRP A 390 -2.24 27.41 12.91
C TRP A 390 -3.05 27.64 11.66
N THR A 391 -2.43 28.26 10.66
CA THR A 391 -2.91 28.07 9.30
C THR A 391 -2.04 27.01 8.72
N SER A 392 -2.71 26.01 8.21
CA SER A 392 -2.09 24.98 7.46
C SER A 392 -1.24 25.69 6.33
N PRO A 393 0.06 25.39 5.99
CA PRO A 393 0.65 25.60 4.66
C PRO A 393 -0.30 25.88 3.49
N ASP A 394 -0.91 24.99 2.71
CA ASP A 394 -1.84 25.37 1.61
C ASP A 394 -2.95 26.40 2.02
N GLY A 395 -3.17 26.55 3.32
CA GLY A 395 -4.03 27.48 4.03
C GLY A 395 -5.47 27.37 3.66
N LEU A 396 -5.88 26.17 3.27
CA LEU A 396 -7.26 25.72 3.17
C LEU A 396 -7.87 25.51 4.55
N VAL A 397 -7.07 25.24 5.59
CA VAL A 397 -7.53 25.07 6.97
C VAL A 397 -6.78 25.98 7.92
N SER A 398 -7.51 26.62 8.81
CA SER A 398 -6.93 27.35 9.92
C SER A 398 -7.61 26.93 11.20
N PHE A 399 -6.80 26.66 12.21
CA PHE A 399 -7.20 26.39 13.56
C PHE A 399 -6.88 27.60 14.40
N PRO A 400 -7.88 28.18 15.08
CA PRO A 400 -7.61 29.26 16.02
C PRO A 400 -6.86 28.70 17.23
N VAL A 401 -6.20 29.59 17.99
CA VAL A 401 -5.37 29.25 19.16
C VAL A 401 -6.11 28.32 20.13
N GLU A 402 -7.42 28.52 20.32
CA GLU A 402 -8.24 27.72 21.24
C GLU A 402 -8.34 26.25 20.81
N MET A 403 -8.28 25.96 19.52
CA MET A 403 -8.28 24.57 19.02
C MET A 403 -6.89 23.93 19.19
N SER A 404 -5.81 24.69 19.00
CA SER A 404 -4.44 24.26 19.31
C SER A 404 -4.28 23.98 20.81
N GLU A 405 -4.86 24.84 21.67
CA GLU A 405 -4.88 24.66 23.12
C GLU A 405 -5.60 23.37 23.51
N VAL A 406 -6.82 23.14 23.02
CA VAL A 406 -7.56 21.90 23.32
C VAL A 406 -6.81 20.67 22.82
N GLY A 407 -6.25 20.70 21.61
CA GLY A 407 -5.46 19.59 21.07
C GLY A 407 -4.24 19.27 21.94
N LEU A 408 -3.53 20.29 22.41
CA LEU A 408 -2.35 20.13 23.26
C LEU A 408 -2.71 19.69 24.69
N GLN A 409 -3.83 20.16 25.23
CA GLN A 409 -4.37 19.65 26.51
C GLN A 409 -4.71 18.15 26.40
N SER A 410 -5.30 17.73 25.29
CA SER A 410 -5.59 16.31 25.03
C SER A 410 -4.30 15.50 24.97
N GLU A 411 -3.29 15.97 24.24
CA GLU A 411 -1.99 15.30 24.13
C GLU A 411 -1.28 15.18 25.49
N MET A 412 -1.25 16.26 26.28
CA MET A 412 -0.69 16.24 27.65
C MET A 412 -1.40 15.21 28.54
N CYS A 413 -2.73 15.14 28.45
CA CYS A 413 -3.53 14.21 29.23
C CYS A 413 -3.30 12.76 28.80
N ILE A 414 -3.33 12.48 27.49
CA ILE A 414 -3.06 11.15 26.91
C ILE A 414 -1.64 10.68 27.26
N ALA A 415 -0.65 11.57 27.13
CA ALA A 415 0.73 11.25 27.45
C ALA A 415 0.88 10.81 28.91
N LYS A 416 0.20 11.50 29.83
CA LYS A 416 0.17 11.13 31.24
C LYS A 416 -0.48 9.77 31.46
N GLU A 417 -1.69 9.55 30.95
CA GLU A 417 -2.40 8.26 31.12
C GLU A 417 -1.62 7.10 30.49
N ALA A 418 -1.06 7.29 29.30
CA ALA A 418 -0.26 6.29 28.62
C ALA A 418 1.05 5.99 29.34
N GLY A 419 1.70 7.00 29.92
CA GLY A 419 2.90 6.83 30.74
C GLY A 419 2.61 6.04 32.02
N GLU A 420 1.51 6.34 32.71
CA GLU A 420 1.06 5.61 33.91
C GLU A 420 0.70 4.15 33.60
N ALA A 421 0.12 3.88 32.42
CA ALA A 421 -0.18 2.53 31.94
C ALA A 421 1.04 1.76 31.40
N GLY A 422 2.22 2.38 31.36
CA GLY A 422 3.44 1.80 30.81
C GLY A 422 3.35 1.53 29.31
N VAL A 423 2.55 2.32 28.58
CA VAL A 423 2.46 2.32 27.12
C VAL A 423 3.39 3.38 26.53
N GLY A 424 3.35 4.59 27.08
CA GLY A 424 4.20 5.72 26.69
C GLY A 424 5.39 5.94 27.62
N ALA A 425 6.18 6.97 27.33
CA ALA A 425 7.18 7.49 28.26
C ALA A 425 6.51 7.97 29.56
N VAL A 426 7.18 7.77 30.71
CA VAL A 426 6.68 8.28 31.99
C VAL A 426 6.69 9.81 31.97
N VAL A 427 5.53 10.44 32.18
CA VAL A 427 5.39 11.90 32.22
C VAL A 427 5.62 12.41 33.63
N HIS A 428 6.63 13.27 33.80
CA HIS A 428 7.01 13.89 35.07
C HIS A 428 6.33 15.25 35.31
N GLY A 429 5.82 15.87 34.23
CA GLY A 429 5.03 17.11 34.32
C GLY A 429 4.53 17.61 32.98
N SER A 430 3.45 18.38 32.99
CA SER A 430 2.90 19.03 31.81
C SER A 430 2.30 20.39 32.17
N TRP A 431 2.67 21.47 31.49
CA TRP A 431 2.23 22.84 31.82
C TRP A 431 2.20 23.76 30.60
N PHE A 432 1.47 24.87 30.72
CA PHE A 432 1.53 25.98 29.78
C PHE A 432 2.41 27.10 30.29
N CYS A 433 3.14 27.75 29.39
CA CYS A 433 3.95 28.93 29.66
C CYS A 433 3.50 30.10 28.81
N ARG A 434 3.21 31.23 29.46
CA ARG A 434 2.88 32.50 28.81
C ARG A 434 4.06 33.45 28.94
N VAL A 435 4.76 33.65 27.83
CA VAL A 435 5.93 34.55 27.77
C VAL A 435 5.42 35.97 27.50
N ARG A 436 5.88 36.93 28.30
CA ARG A 436 5.47 38.35 28.21
C ARG A 436 6.12 39.11 27.06
N GLU A 437 7.18 38.56 26.47
CA GLU A 437 7.82 39.13 25.29
C GLU A 437 6.76 39.52 24.25
N ARG A 438 6.63 40.83 24.03
CA ARG A 438 5.80 41.35 22.95
C ARG A 438 6.55 41.04 21.67
N ASP A 439 5.95 40.24 20.81
CA ASP A 439 6.33 40.34 19.41
C ASP A 439 6.00 41.75 18.87
N GLU A 440 6.45 42.06 17.65
CA GLU A 440 6.22 43.36 17.03
C GLU A 440 4.72 43.73 16.91
N SER A 441 3.81 42.75 17.11
CA SER A 441 2.35 42.93 17.12
C SER A 441 1.74 43.12 18.51
N GLY A 442 2.53 42.96 19.58
CA GLY A 442 2.08 43.05 20.97
C GLY A 442 1.33 41.82 21.47
N ALA A 443 1.32 40.71 20.72
CA ALA A 443 0.67 39.47 21.11
C ALA A 443 1.54 38.70 22.13
N ARG A 444 0.88 38.06 23.11
CA ARG A 444 1.54 37.17 24.07
C ARG A 444 1.71 35.80 23.43
N ARG A 445 2.90 35.23 23.51
CA ARG A 445 3.16 33.86 23.03
C ARG A 445 2.88 32.85 24.13
N GLU A 446 2.12 31.80 23.78
CA GLU A 446 1.84 30.68 24.67
C GLU A 446 2.57 29.43 24.16
N PHE A 447 3.10 28.63 25.08
CA PHE A 447 3.79 27.39 24.81
C PHE A 447 3.25 26.31 25.75
N GLY A 448 3.15 25.07 25.29
CA GLY A 448 2.96 23.92 26.17
C GLY A 448 4.21 23.07 26.27
N PHE A 449 4.39 22.47 27.43
CA PHE A 449 5.54 21.64 27.77
C PHE A 449 5.07 20.29 28.29
N ILE A 450 5.70 19.21 27.80
CA ILE A 450 5.55 17.85 28.33
C ILE A 450 6.95 17.38 28.71
N LEU A 451 7.20 17.20 30.01
CA LEU A 451 8.43 16.63 30.54
C LEU A 451 8.22 15.14 30.78
N MET A 452 9.02 14.30 30.13
CA MET A 452 8.90 12.86 30.16
C MET A 452 10.26 12.17 30.26
N GLN A 453 10.26 10.88 30.59
CA GLN A 453 11.46 10.05 30.56
C GLN A 453 12.16 10.17 29.20
N GLN A 454 13.49 10.38 29.20
CA GLN A 454 14.25 10.32 27.95
C GLN A 454 14.33 8.87 27.48
N LEU A 455 13.76 8.60 26.31
CA LEU A 455 13.89 7.32 25.63
C LEU A 455 15.18 7.30 24.79
N GLY A 456 15.71 6.10 24.55
CA GLY A 456 16.83 5.84 23.66
C GLY A 456 16.43 5.86 22.19
N LYS A 457 17.07 5.01 21.38
CA LYS A 457 16.82 4.94 19.92
C LYS A 457 15.34 4.70 19.59
N THR A 458 14.84 5.43 18.59
CA THR A 458 13.52 5.15 18.01
C THR A 458 13.52 3.80 17.31
N LEU A 459 12.34 3.18 17.15
CA LEU A 459 12.22 1.94 16.38
C LEU A 459 12.61 2.16 14.92
N ASP A 460 12.24 3.29 14.32
CA ASP A 460 12.67 3.64 12.96
C ASP A 460 14.21 3.66 12.82
N SER A 461 14.91 4.35 13.71
CA SER A 461 16.37 4.39 13.72
C SER A 461 16.97 2.99 13.98
N ALA A 462 16.43 2.24 14.93
CA ALA A 462 16.91 0.91 15.27
C ALA A 462 16.68 -0.10 14.13
N PHE A 463 15.53 -0.05 13.46
CA PHE A 463 15.18 -0.95 12.35
C PHE A 463 15.95 -0.59 11.07
N THR A 464 16.16 0.71 10.82
CA THR A 464 17.07 1.17 9.77
C THR A 464 18.48 0.65 10.03
N GLY A 465 18.97 0.78 11.27
CA GLY A 465 20.24 0.20 11.71
C GLY A 465 20.29 -1.31 11.48
N ALA A 466 19.24 -2.04 11.86
CA ALA A 466 19.17 -3.49 11.66
C ALA A 466 19.25 -3.89 10.18
N LYS A 467 18.60 -3.12 9.30
CA LYS A 467 18.71 -3.31 7.85
C LYS A 467 20.13 -3.06 7.33
N THR A 468 20.81 -2.02 7.81
CA THR A 468 22.15 -1.64 7.31
C THR A 468 23.28 -2.45 7.92
N GLU A 469 23.11 -2.93 9.14
CA GLU A 469 24.14 -3.62 9.94
C GLU A 469 23.92 -5.14 10.02
N ASP A 470 22.94 -5.68 9.28
CA ASP A 470 22.57 -7.10 9.29
C ASP A 470 22.19 -7.62 10.69
N LEU A 471 21.39 -6.83 11.41
CA LEU A 471 20.84 -7.22 12.71
C LEU A 471 19.40 -7.76 12.55
N ILE A 472 18.96 -8.53 13.52
CA ILE A 472 17.65 -9.19 13.51
C ILE A 472 16.63 -8.36 14.29
N ILE A 473 15.46 -8.10 13.69
CA ILE A 473 14.29 -7.60 14.42
C ILE A 473 13.60 -8.79 15.08
N THR A 474 13.92 -9.03 16.34
CA THR A 474 13.47 -10.24 17.04
C THR A 474 11.94 -10.33 17.15
N PRO A 475 11.36 -11.53 17.22
CA PRO A 475 9.93 -11.72 17.46
C PRO A 475 9.43 -10.99 18.72
N ASP A 476 10.25 -10.88 19.76
CA ASP A 476 9.85 -10.23 21.01
C ASP A 476 9.80 -8.70 20.88
N THR A 477 10.68 -8.10 20.07
CA THR A 477 10.56 -6.69 19.68
C THR A 477 9.25 -6.46 18.92
N GLN A 478 8.92 -7.35 17.98
CA GLN A 478 7.67 -7.25 17.19
C GLN A 478 6.43 -7.37 18.09
N LYS A 479 6.41 -8.36 18.99
CA LYS A 479 5.34 -8.53 19.99
C LYS A 479 5.24 -7.34 20.94
N ALA A 480 6.37 -6.76 21.36
CA ALA A 480 6.38 -5.58 22.22
C ALA A 480 5.74 -4.38 21.53
N THR A 481 6.04 -4.16 20.24
CA THR A 481 5.41 -3.11 19.42
C THR A 481 3.90 -3.34 19.28
N PHE A 482 3.45 -4.56 18.99
CA PHE A 482 2.00 -4.83 18.97
C PHE A 482 1.35 -4.64 20.35
N GLY A 483 1.99 -5.17 21.40
CA GLY A 483 1.46 -5.15 22.76
C GLY A 483 1.27 -3.74 23.34
N ILE A 484 2.08 -2.76 22.95
CA ILE A 484 1.83 -1.36 23.35
C ILE A 484 0.59 -0.78 22.67
N HIS A 485 0.31 -1.12 21.40
CA HIS A 485 -0.88 -0.70 20.69
C HIS A 485 -2.14 -1.39 21.21
N GLU A 486 -2.04 -2.67 21.58
CA GLU A 486 -3.13 -3.38 22.28
C GLU A 486 -3.49 -2.69 23.60
N LYS A 487 -2.49 -2.38 24.43
CA LYS A 487 -2.71 -1.68 25.70
C LYS A 487 -3.25 -0.27 25.50
N PHE A 488 -2.78 0.45 24.47
CA PHE A 488 -3.30 1.78 24.15
C PHE A 488 -4.79 1.72 23.77
N TYR A 489 -5.18 0.70 23.00
CA TYR A 489 -6.57 0.41 22.68
C TYR A 489 -7.39 0.06 23.95
N GLU A 490 -6.83 -0.70 24.88
CA GLU A 490 -7.47 -1.05 26.17
C GLU A 490 -7.69 0.17 27.07
N LEU A 491 -6.83 1.20 26.99
CA LEU A 491 -7.06 2.50 27.64
C LEU A 491 -8.16 3.31 26.94
N GLY A 492 -8.62 2.84 25.79
CA GLY A 492 -9.67 3.45 24.99
C GLY A 492 -9.15 4.31 23.83
N TYR A 493 -7.86 4.28 23.54
CA TYR A 493 -7.27 5.13 22.52
C TYR A 493 -6.93 4.35 21.26
N PHE A 494 -7.28 4.89 20.10
CA PHE A 494 -6.77 4.45 18.80
C PHE A 494 -5.66 5.40 18.38
N HIS A 495 -4.45 4.86 18.17
CA HIS A 495 -3.32 5.60 17.66
C HIS A 495 -3.40 5.62 16.13
N ASP A 496 -4.02 6.67 15.58
CA ASP A 496 -4.20 6.84 14.14
C ASP A 496 -2.86 7.08 13.39
N ASP A 497 -1.86 7.60 14.09
CA ASP A 497 -0.53 7.97 13.57
C ASP A 497 0.58 6.96 13.96
N ALA A 498 0.31 5.66 13.81
CA ALA A 498 1.13 4.57 14.34
C ALA A 498 2.45 4.26 13.57
N HIS A 499 3.24 5.26 13.21
CA HIS A 499 4.53 5.04 12.51
C HIS A 499 5.70 4.72 13.45
N MET A 500 6.72 4.00 12.98
CA MET A 500 7.85 3.51 13.80
C MET A 500 8.72 4.61 14.43
N GLY A 501 8.66 5.84 13.88
CA GLY A 501 9.27 7.02 14.49
C GLY A 501 8.64 7.46 15.81
N ASN A 502 7.38 7.06 16.08
CA ASN A 502 6.64 7.38 17.31
C ASN A 502 6.92 6.39 18.44
N HIS A 503 7.80 5.42 18.21
CA HIS A 503 8.18 4.40 19.17
C HIS A 503 9.66 4.50 19.50
N ALA A 504 10.03 4.27 20.75
CA ALA A 504 11.43 4.21 21.16
C ALA A 504 11.65 3.21 22.30
N PHE A 505 12.91 2.84 22.53
CA PHE A 505 13.29 1.98 23.64
C PHE A 505 13.54 2.79 24.91
N ASP A 506 12.99 2.38 26.05
CA ASP A 506 13.43 2.90 27.34
C ASP A 506 14.79 2.33 27.77
N SER A 507 15.33 2.81 28.89
CA SER A 507 16.63 2.35 29.42
C SER A 507 16.67 0.86 29.80
N ALA A 508 15.51 0.20 29.93
CA ALA A 508 15.40 -1.23 30.16
C ALA A 508 15.20 -2.03 28.86
N GLY A 509 15.27 -1.38 27.70
CA GLY A 509 15.08 -2.00 26.38
C GLY A 509 13.62 -2.29 26.03
N ARG A 510 12.65 -1.70 26.75
CA ARG A 510 11.23 -1.91 26.47
C ARG A 510 10.74 -0.88 25.46
N VAL A 511 9.87 -1.30 24.54
CA VAL A 511 9.24 -0.40 23.57
C VAL A 511 8.21 0.49 24.29
N ARG A 512 8.24 1.79 23.97
CA ARG A 512 7.34 2.83 24.48
C ARG A 512 6.87 3.73 23.34
N LEU A 513 5.66 4.27 23.47
CA LEU A 513 5.23 5.43 22.66
C LEU A 513 5.99 6.67 23.13
N LEU A 514 6.68 7.30 22.19
CA LEU A 514 7.40 8.56 22.35
C LEU A 514 6.54 9.75 21.92
N ASP A 515 5.75 9.56 20.86
CA ASP A 515 4.77 10.54 20.38
C ASP A 515 3.44 9.83 20.12
N PHE A 516 2.35 10.53 20.45
CA PHE A 516 0.99 9.99 20.32
C PHE A 516 0.32 10.47 19.03
N GLY A 517 0.91 11.47 18.37
CA GLY A 517 0.44 11.95 17.09
C GLY A 517 -1.05 12.31 17.09
N TYR A 518 -1.79 11.73 16.14
CA TYR A 518 -3.25 11.75 16.14
C TYR A 518 -3.81 10.54 16.89
N VAL A 519 -4.70 10.80 17.86
CA VAL A 519 -5.37 9.79 18.68
C VAL A 519 -6.87 10.00 18.64
N SER A 520 -7.63 8.97 18.31
CA SER A 520 -9.10 8.99 18.39
C SER A 520 -9.60 8.07 19.51
N PRO A 521 -10.86 8.24 19.97
CA PRO A 521 -11.48 7.22 20.79
C PRO A 521 -11.57 5.92 19.99
N TRP A 522 -11.28 4.79 20.61
CA TRP A 522 -11.24 3.48 19.93
C TRP A 522 -12.50 3.13 19.12
N TRP A 523 -13.67 3.58 19.57
CA TRP A 523 -14.96 3.37 18.90
C TRP A 523 -15.24 4.33 17.73
N LYS A 524 -14.29 5.22 17.40
CA LYS A 524 -14.40 6.25 16.36
C LYS A 524 -13.34 6.10 15.26
N GLY A 525 -12.60 4.99 15.25
CA GLY A 525 -11.56 4.72 14.26
C GLY A 525 -12.04 4.93 12.82
N PRO A 526 -11.12 5.23 11.88
CA PRO A 526 -11.41 5.64 10.51
C PRO A 526 -12.13 4.58 9.67
N PHE A 527 -12.11 3.33 10.10
CA PHE A 527 -12.82 2.22 9.45
C PHE A 527 -14.05 1.85 10.29
N ARG A 528 -15.20 1.67 9.64
CA ARG A 528 -16.51 1.36 10.27
C ARG A 528 -16.59 -0.06 10.84
N GLY A 529 -15.58 -0.50 11.57
CA GLY A 529 -15.53 -1.75 12.32
C GLY A 529 -14.74 -1.55 13.60
N ASP A 530 -15.38 -1.78 14.74
CA ASP A 530 -14.75 -1.73 16.06
C ASP A 530 -13.70 -2.84 16.21
N LYS A 531 -12.47 -2.61 15.76
CA LYS A 531 -11.45 -3.66 15.78
C LYS A 531 -10.10 -3.18 16.26
N LYS A 532 -9.71 -3.70 17.42
CA LYS A 532 -8.33 -3.74 17.92
C LYS A 532 -7.37 -4.25 16.84
N GLU A 533 -7.84 -5.14 15.96
CA GLU A 533 -7.10 -5.70 14.83
C GLU A 533 -6.68 -4.63 13.81
N ASP A 534 -7.49 -3.60 13.56
CA ASP A 534 -7.14 -2.55 12.60
C ASP A 534 -5.97 -1.68 13.12
N GLN A 535 -5.96 -1.40 14.42
CA GLN A 535 -4.84 -0.74 15.09
C GLN A 535 -3.55 -1.56 14.95
N LEU A 536 -3.66 -2.88 15.12
CA LEU A 536 -2.53 -3.80 14.99
C LEU A 536 -2.08 -3.96 13.54
N LEU A 537 -3.01 -3.96 12.59
CA LEU A 537 -2.69 -4.00 11.16
C LEU A 537 -1.96 -2.73 10.71
N ASP A 538 -2.40 -1.54 11.14
CA ASP A 538 -1.75 -0.28 10.79
C ASP A 538 -0.33 -0.21 11.37
N ALA A 539 -0.15 -0.51 12.65
CA ALA A 539 1.19 -0.58 13.27
C ALA A 539 2.07 -1.68 12.64
N GLY A 540 1.45 -2.82 12.32
CA GLY A 540 2.11 -3.96 11.70
C GLY A 540 2.59 -3.67 10.29
N LYS A 541 1.80 -2.94 9.49
CA LYS A 541 2.13 -2.60 8.10
C LYS A 541 3.43 -1.79 8.03
N GLU A 542 3.57 -0.79 8.89
CA GLU A 542 4.79 0.00 9.01
C GLU A 542 5.98 -0.91 9.38
N MET A 543 5.85 -1.71 10.44
CA MET A 543 6.90 -2.64 10.85
C MET A 543 7.27 -3.68 9.78
N GLY A 544 6.28 -4.19 9.05
CA GLY A 544 6.46 -5.16 7.97
C GLY A 544 7.28 -4.62 6.81
N THR A 545 7.25 -3.30 6.56
CA THR A 545 8.15 -2.70 5.57
C THR A 545 9.61 -2.85 5.98
N TYR A 546 9.96 -2.66 7.24
CA TYR A 546 11.34 -2.84 7.71
C TYR A 546 11.77 -4.31 7.71
N ILE A 547 10.93 -5.20 8.26
CA ILE A 547 11.21 -6.63 8.39
C ILE A 547 11.57 -7.24 7.03
N ARG A 548 10.76 -7.00 5.98
CA ARG A 548 10.96 -7.56 4.63
C ARG A 548 12.29 -7.17 3.98
N TYR A 549 12.91 -6.07 4.41
CA TYR A 549 14.19 -5.60 3.85
C TYR A 549 15.39 -5.92 4.73
N THR A 550 15.23 -6.60 5.86
CA THR A 550 16.37 -7.14 6.61
C THR A 550 16.89 -8.43 5.95
N PRO A 551 18.20 -8.67 5.91
CA PRO A 551 18.73 -9.88 5.26
C PRO A 551 18.24 -11.20 5.90
N PHE A 552 17.90 -11.17 7.19
CA PHE A 552 17.35 -12.31 7.93
C PHE A 552 16.00 -12.79 7.37
N PHE A 553 15.08 -11.88 7.04
CA PHE A 553 13.75 -12.21 6.52
C PHE A 553 13.64 -12.16 4.99
N PHE A 554 14.67 -11.66 4.30
CA PHE A 554 14.67 -11.48 2.84
C PHE A 554 14.46 -12.81 2.09
N GLY A 555 13.52 -12.82 1.14
CA GLY A 555 13.16 -14.01 0.37
C GLY A 555 12.30 -15.02 1.14
N GLY A 556 11.60 -14.58 2.20
CA GLY A 556 10.70 -15.44 2.98
C GLY A 556 11.42 -16.43 3.90
N LYS A 557 12.67 -16.11 4.28
CA LYS A 557 13.41 -16.88 5.29
C LYS A 557 12.82 -16.64 6.68
N HIS A 558 12.77 -17.69 7.51
CA HIS A 558 12.24 -17.65 8.89
C HIS A 558 10.80 -17.11 9.02
N PRO A 559 9.82 -17.61 8.24
CA PRO A 559 8.44 -17.13 8.28
C PRO A 559 7.73 -17.38 9.62
N ASP A 560 8.26 -18.28 10.45
CA ASP A 560 7.81 -18.57 11.81
C ASP A 560 8.21 -17.48 12.83
N GLU A 561 9.27 -16.71 12.53
CA GLU A 561 9.75 -15.59 13.33
C GLU A 561 9.16 -14.23 12.89
N ASP A 562 8.44 -14.18 11.76
CA ASP A 562 7.71 -12.99 11.30
C ASP A 562 6.35 -12.90 12.01
N VAL A 563 6.34 -12.29 13.19
CA VAL A 563 5.14 -12.07 14.00
C VAL A 563 4.16 -11.18 13.25
N PHE A 564 4.61 -10.21 12.45
CA PHE A 564 3.73 -9.39 11.62
C PHE A 564 3.03 -10.23 10.56
N ALA A 565 3.74 -11.07 9.81
CA ALA A 565 3.10 -11.94 8.81
C ALA A 565 2.06 -12.85 9.47
N ARG A 566 2.30 -13.33 10.69
CA ARG A 566 1.30 -14.10 11.46
C ARG A 566 0.10 -13.24 11.89
N VAL A 567 0.32 -12.07 12.48
CA VAL A 567 -0.77 -11.15 12.89
C VAL A 567 -1.56 -10.66 11.67
N GLN A 568 -0.88 -10.33 10.57
CA GLN A 568 -1.49 -9.95 9.30
C GLN A 568 -2.28 -11.12 8.72
N LYS A 569 -1.75 -12.35 8.76
CA LYS A 569 -2.49 -13.55 8.35
C LYS A 569 -3.72 -13.76 9.23
N GLU A 570 -3.61 -13.64 10.55
CA GLU A 570 -4.73 -13.79 11.49
C GLU A 570 -5.79 -12.68 11.31
N ALA A 571 -5.36 -11.43 11.08
CA ALA A 571 -6.23 -10.28 10.91
C ALA A 571 -6.83 -10.14 9.49
N LEU A 572 -6.11 -10.57 8.44
CA LEU A 572 -6.62 -10.62 7.05
C LEU A 572 -7.38 -11.92 6.74
N GLN A 573 -7.25 -12.97 7.54
CA GLN A 573 -7.98 -14.24 7.34
C GLN A 573 -9.45 -14.20 7.76
N GLY A 574 -10.06 -13.02 7.88
CA GLY A 574 -11.51 -12.98 7.87
C GLY A 574 -12.11 -11.60 8.00
N VAL A 575 -13.13 -11.37 7.15
CA VAL A 575 -14.37 -10.74 7.60
C VAL A 575 -14.63 -11.21 9.05
N PRO A 576 -14.87 -10.32 10.03
CA PRO A 576 -15.05 -10.74 11.42
C PRO A 576 -16.03 -11.92 11.47
N PRO A 577 -15.80 -12.92 12.34
CA PRO A 577 -16.69 -14.07 12.41
C PRO A 577 -18.18 -13.66 12.52
N THR A 578 -18.47 -12.55 13.19
CA THR A 578 -19.81 -11.93 13.26
C THR A 578 -20.32 -11.41 11.92
N GLN A 579 -19.51 -10.73 11.11
CA GLN A 579 -19.89 -10.32 9.75
C GLN A 579 -19.95 -11.51 8.78
N ILE A 580 -19.11 -12.55 8.94
CA ILE A 580 -19.25 -13.79 8.18
C ILE A 580 -20.59 -14.43 8.52
N LYS A 581 -20.93 -14.48 9.81
CA LYS A 581 -22.22 -14.98 10.28
C LYS A 581 -23.37 -14.16 9.74
N GLU A 582 -23.33 -12.84 9.85
CA GLU A 582 -24.36 -11.94 9.33
C GLU A 582 -24.48 -12.04 7.81
N ALA A 583 -23.37 -12.10 7.07
CA ALA A 583 -23.36 -12.28 5.63
C ALA A 583 -23.95 -13.64 5.23
N ILE A 584 -23.60 -14.72 5.94
CA ILE A 584 -24.15 -16.06 5.72
C ILE A 584 -25.65 -16.09 6.06
N GLU A 585 -26.05 -15.60 7.23
CA GLU A 585 -27.45 -15.54 7.65
C GLU A 585 -28.28 -14.68 6.70
N HIS A 586 -27.74 -13.52 6.29
CA HIS A 586 -28.38 -12.63 5.33
C HIS A 586 -28.50 -13.29 3.94
N LYS A 587 -27.42 -13.90 3.43
CA LYS A 587 -27.35 -14.63 2.16
C LYS A 587 -28.34 -15.78 2.05
N TYR A 588 -28.58 -16.49 3.15
CA TYR A 588 -29.58 -17.56 3.20
C TYR A 588 -30.99 -17.06 3.61
N SER A 589 -31.15 -15.77 3.89
CA SER A 589 -32.43 -15.13 4.22
C SER A 589 -32.96 -14.19 3.12
N THR A 590 -32.12 -13.81 2.16
CA THR A 590 -32.45 -12.77 1.17
C THR A 590 -33.59 -13.22 0.28
N LYS A 591 -34.70 -12.47 0.36
CA LYS A 591 -35.76 -12.53 -0.64
C LYS A 591 -35.20 -12.02 -1.96
N VAL A 592 -35.46 -12.79 -3.00
CA VAL A 592 -35.18 -12.45 -4.39
C VAL A 592 -35.79 -11.08 -4.69
N PRO A 593 -35.02 -10.13 -5.26
CA PRO A 593 -35.56 -8.84 -5.66
C PRO A 593 -36.81 -8.99 -6.52
N GLU A 594 -37.89 -8.26 -6.19
CA GLU A 594 -39.13 -8.28 -6.96
C GLU A 594 -38.86 -7.88 -8.42
N GLY A 595 -39.25 -8.74 -9.36
CA GLY A 595 -39.06 -8.52 -10.81
C GLY A 595 -37.94 -9.31 -11.48
N LEU A 596 -37.11 -10.05 -10.73
CA LEU A 596 -36.20 -11.03 -11.30
C LEU A 596 -36.96 -12.31 -11.66
N ASP A 597 -37.14 -12.59 -12.96
CA ASP A 597 -37.75 -13.82 -13.47
C ASP A 597 -36.72 -14.98 -13.43
N PRO A 598 -36.90 -15.98 -12.55
CA PRO A 598 -35.97 -17.10 -12.42
C PRO A 598 -35.76 -17.90 -13.72
N LYS A 599 -36.73 -17.84 -14.65
CA LYS A 599 -36.65 -18.54 -15.93
C LYS A 599 -35.80 -17.80 -16.97
N LYS A 600 -35.52 -16.51 -16.77
CA LYS A 600 -34.69 -15.70 -17.67
C LYS A 600 -33.21 -15.68 -17.31
N PHE A 601 -32.85 -15.89 -16.05
CA PHE A 601 -31.49 -15.72 -15.53
C PHE A 601 -30.85 -17.06 -15.11
N GLY A 602 -30.88 -18.03 -16.02
CA GLY A 602 -30.63 -19.47 -15.77
C GLY A 602 -29.45 -19.82 -14.86
N PHE A 603 -29.61 -20.97 -14.20
CA PHE A 603 -28.65 -21.70 -13.36
C PHE A 603 -28.52 -21.16 -11.91
N GLY A 604 -27.85 -20.03 -11.68
CA GLY A 604 -27.44 -19.60 -10.34
C GLY A 604 -28.55 -19.47 -9.29
N PHE A 605 -29.74 -19.08 -9.73
CA PHE A 605 -30.90 -18.88 -8.88
C PHE A 605 -31.39 -20.14 -8.16
N ARG A 606 -31.29 -21.30 -8.81
CA ARG A 606 -31.87 -22.55 -8.29
C ARG A 606 -31.15 -23.01 -7.03
N CYS A 607 -29.83 -22.87 -6.98
CA CYS A 607 -29.02 -23.35 -5.88
C CYS A 607 -29.13 -22.52 -4.59
N PHE A 608 -29.53 -21.24 -4.68
CA PHE A 608 -29.76 -20.39 -3.49
C PHE A 608 -31.21 -20.36 -3.04
N SER A 609 -32.18 -20.47 -3.95
CA SER A 609 -33.60 -20.40 -3.60
C SER A 609 -34.15 -21.73 -3.07
N LEU A 610 -33.87 -22.82 -3.77
CA LEU A 610 -34.39 -24.16 -3.51
C LEU A 610 -33.35 -25.21 -3.98
N PRO A 611 -32.21 -25.34 -3.28
CA PRO A 611 -31.22 -26.33 -3.68
C PRO A 611 -31.86 -27.73 -3.65
N PRO A 612 -31.65 -28.55 -4.70
CA PRO A 612 -32.23 -29.88 -4.77
C PRO A 612 -31.80 -30.69 -3.54
N THR A 613 -32.75 -31.44 -2.97
CA THR A 613 -32.45 -32.31 -1.82
C THR A 613 -31.79 -33.58 -2.34
N PRO A 614 -30.50 -33.81 -2.05
CA PRO A 614 -29.82 -35.04 -2.44
C PRO A 614 -30.42 -36.26 -1.73
N LYS A 615 -30.15 -37.46 -2.25
CA LYS A 615 -30.54 -38.71 -1.59
C LYS A 615 -29.89 -38.78 -0.20
N THR A 616 -30.60 -39.33 0.78
CA THR A 616 -30.05 -39.62 2.11
C THR A 616 -30.00 -41.14 2.29
N ILE A 617 -28.87 -41.65 2.76
CA ILE A 617 -28.71 -43.04 3.17
C ILE A 617 -28.48 -43.12 4.68
N GLU A 618 -28.86 -44.24 5.30
CA GLU A 618 -28.67 -44.48 6.73
C GLU A 618 -27.79 -45.72 6.91
N VAL A 619 -26.75 -45.60 7.73
CA VAL A 619 -25.70 -46.61 7.92
C VAL A 619 -25.24 -46.63 9.38
N GLU A 620 -24.56 -47.70 9.79
CA GLU A 620 -24.09 -47.85 11.17
C GLU A 620 -22.77 -47.12 11.43
N SER A 621 -21.90 -47.05 10.42
CA SER A 621 -20.57 -46.45 10.52
C SER A 621 -20.23 -45.58 9.29
N ILE A 622 -19.30 -44.63 9.46
CA ILE A 622 -19.04 -43.60 8.44
C ILE A 622 -18.41 -44.16 7.16
N ASP A 623 -17.61 -45.22 7.27
CA ASP A 623 -17.02 -45.97 6.17
C ASP A 623 -18.06 -46.62 5.25
N GLN A 624 -19.29 -46.81 5.73
CA GLN A 624 -20.41 -47.31 4.93
C GLN A 624 -21.11 -46.21 4.12
N CYS A 625 -20.73 -44.93 4.29
CA CYS A 625 -21.37 -43.81 3.61
C CYS A 625 -21.04 -43.71 2.12
N HIS A 626 -19.99 -44.39 1.65
CA HIS A 626 -19.57 -44.40 0.25
C HIS A 626 -19.39 -45.86 -0.22
N PRO A 627 -20.48 -46.66 -0.26
CA PRO A 627 -20.39 -48.08 -0.57
C PRO A 627 -19.78 -48.27 -1.95
N GLY A 628 -18.85 -49.21 -2.14
CA GLY A 628 -18.20 -49.44 -3.43
C GLY A 628 -16.99 -48.54 -3.74
N LEU A 629 -16.57 -47.67 -2.82
CA LEU A 629 -15.36 -46.86 -2.95
C LEU A 629 -14.31 -47.27 -1.92
N GLN A 630 -13.07 -47.39 -2.38
CA GLN A 630 -11.89 -47.58 -1.54
C GLN A 630 -11.21 -46.23 -1.31
N GLU A 631 -10.92 -45.89 -0.05
CA GLU A 631 -10.14 -44.70 0.31
C GLU A 631 -8.63 -44.96 0.24
N PHE A 632 -7.86 -43.96 -0.23
CA PHE A 632 -6.40 -44.06 -0.34
C PHE A 632 -5.70 -43.08 0.60
N ASN A 633 -5.81 -41.78 0.31
CA ASN A 633 -5.08 -40.76 1.03
C ASN A 633 -5.91 -39.48 1.14
N GLN A 634 -5.81 -38.83 2.29
CA GLN A 634 -6.40 -37.51 2.48
C GLN A 634 -5.59 -36.48 1.69
N ILE A 635 -6.26 -35.72 0.82
CA ILE A 635 -5.66 -34.65 0.00
C ILE A 635 -6.04 -33.25 0.48
N GLY A 636 -7.02 -33.14 1.38
CA GLY A 636 -7.40 -31.86 1.99
C GLY A 636 -8.11 -32.03 3.33
N SER A 637 -7.95 -31.02 4.19
CA SER A 637 -8.70 -30.87 5.44
C SER A 637 -9.06 -29.41 5.63
N GLY A 638 -10.32 -29.13 5.89
CA GLY A 638 -10.83 -27.80 6.22
C GLY A 638 -11.62 -27.81 7.52
N LYS A 639 -12.07 -26.63 7.96
CA LYS A 639 -12.86 -26.48 9.19
C LYS A 639 -14.22 -27.21 9.16
N TYR A 640 -14.73 -27.52 7.96
CA TYR A 640 -16.05 -28.13 7.75
C TYR A 640 -15.99 -29.59 7.29
N GLY A 641 -14.81 -30.10 6.92
CA GLY A 641 -14.74 -31.37 6.21
C GLY A 641 -13.35 -31.81 5.78
N THR A 642 -13.30 -32.96 5.12
CA THR A 642 -12.09 -33.56 4.57
C THR A 642 -12.29 -33.86 3.09
N VAL A 643 -11.20 -33.93 2.35
CA VAL A 643 -11.18 -34.40 0.96
C VAL A 643 -10.21 -35.57 0.89
N THR A 644 -10.71 -36.72 0.44
CA THR A 644 -9.95 -37.97 0.35
C THR A 644 -9.94 -38.46 -1.09
N THR A 645 -8.81 -38.99 -1.54
CA THR A 645 -8.72 -39.67 -2.82
C THR A 645 -9.35 -41.06 -2.71
N VAL A 646 -10.22 -41.41 -3.65
CA VAL A 646 -10.95 -42.68 -3.68
C VAL A 646 -10.94 -43.30 -5.07
N SER A 647 -11.09 -44.63 -5.17
CA SER A 647 -11.36 -45.33 -6.43
C SER A 647 -12.52 -46.30 -6.27
N VAL A 648 -13.05 -46.81 -7.39
CA VAL A 648 -13.99 -47.95 -7.37
C VAL A 648 -13.27 -49.15 -6.75
N ASP A 649 -13.90 -49.77 -5.75
CA ASP A 649 -13.43 -51.01 -5.13
C ASP A 649 -13.85 -52.20 -6.00
N THR A 650 -12.90 -53.01 -6.45
CA THR A 650 -13.16 -54.17 -7.31
C THR A 650 -13.64 -55.39 -6.53
N ASP A 651 -13.41 -55.42 -5.22
CA ASP A 651 -13.65 -56.58 -4.35
C ASP A 651 -15.00 -56.51 -3.61
N VAL A 652 -15.79 -55.45 -3.82
CA VAL A 652 -17.11 -55.28 -3.18
C VAL A 652 -18.18 -56.18 -3.79
N SER A 653 -19.20 -56.51 -2.97
CA SER A 653 -20.29 -57.39 -3.39
C SER A 653 -21.16 -56.76 -4.49
N GLU A 654 -21.86 -57.60 -5.26
CA GLU A 654 -22.80 -57.13 -6.28
C GLU A 654 -23.95 -56.28 -5.66
N GLU A 655 -24.33 -56.55 -4.41
CA GLU A 655 -25.28 -55.69 -3.69
C GLU A 655 -24.71 -54.30 -3.39
N GLU A 656 -23.42 -54.19 -3.05
CA GLU A 656 -22.75 -52.91 -2.83
C GLU A 656 -22.56 -52.14 -4.12
N LYS A 657 -22.17 -52.80 -5.22
CA LYS A 657 -22.11 -52.19 -6.56
C LYS A 657 -23.48 -51.65 -6.99
N LYS A 658 -24.56 -52.39 -6.69
CA LYS A 658 -25.92 -51.91 -6.96
C LYS A 658 -26.25 -50.67 -6.13
N LYS A 659 -25.94 -50.66 -4.83
CA LYS A 659 -26.15 -49.47 -3.97
C LYS A 659 -25.33 -48.27 -4.45
N ALA A 660 -24.07 -48.49 -4.83
CA ALA A 660 -23.19 -47.49 -5.42
C ALA A 660 -23.79 -46.83 -6.65
N GLY A 661 -24.30 -47.63 -7.60
CA GLY A 661 -24.95 -47.15 -8.83
C GLY A 661 -26.24 -46.35 -8.62
N GLU A 662 -26.82 -46.37 -7.42
CA GLU A 662 -27.95 -45.51 -7.05
C GLU A 662 -27.54 -44.16 -6.44
N ILE A 663 -26.25 -43.97 -6.11
CA ILE A 663 -25.72 -42.80 -5.40
C ILE A 663 -24.86 -41.94 -6.34
N TYR A 664 -24.05 -42.61 -7.15
CA TYR A 664 -23.14 -41.98 -8.10
C TYR A 664 -23.06 -42.83 -9.38
N ALA A 665 -22.68 -42.19 -10.50
CA ALA A 665 -22.68 -42.83 -11.81
C ALA A 665 -21.47 -42.39 -12.64
N GLY A 666 -21.12 -43.17 -13.66
CA GLY A 666 -20.07 -42.83 -14.62
C GLY A 666 -18.65 -42.98 -14.06
N LEU A 667 -18.45 -43.85 -13.06
CA LEU A 667 -17.13 -44.17 -12.56
C LEU A 667 -16.44 -45.26 -13.40
N THR A 668 -15.12 -45.19 -13.48
CA THR A 668 -14.26 -46.15 -14.16
C THR A 668 -13.40 -46.87 -13.13
N GLU A 669 -13.28 -48.20 -13.26
CA GLU A 669 -12.36 -48.98 -12.42
C GLU A 669 -10.91 -48.49 -12.58
N GLY A 670 -10.18 -48.38 -11.47
CA GLY A 670 -8.80 -47.88 -11.44
C GLY A 670 -8.65 -46.35 -11.58
N GLN A 671 -9.71 -45.61 -11.94
CA GLN A 671 -9.67 -44.15 -11.93
C GLN A 671 -9.79 -43.60 -10.51
N MET A 672 -9.01 -42.55 -10.24
CA MET A 672 -9.00 -41.86 -8.96
C MET A 672 -9.94 -40.65 -8.98
N TYR A 673 -10.66 -40.47 -7.87
CA TYR A 673 -11.65 -39.42 -7.64
C TYR A 673 -11.37 -38.70 -6.33
N ALA A 674 -11.93 -37.50 -6.17
CA ALA A 674 -11.92 -36.77 -4.92
C ALA A 674 -13.28 -36.89 -4.24
N LEU A 675 -13.30 -37.38 -3.00
CA LEU A 675 -14.48 -37.45 -2.15
C LEU A 675 -14.38 -36.36 -1.08
N LYS A 676 -15.22 -35.32 -1.19
CA LYS A 676 -15.36 -34.29 -0.16
C LYS A 676 -16.45 -34.70 0.83
N GLN A 677 -16.08 -34.84 2.10
CA GLN A 677 -16.98 -35.13 3.21
C GLN A 677 -17.16 -33.86 4.06
N VAL A 678 -18.40 -33.49 4.35
CA VAL A 678 -18.76 -32.28 5.13
C VAL A 678 -19.74 -32.65 6.25
N MET A 679 -19.57 -32.12 7.45
CA MET A 679 -20.48 -32.42 8.58
C MET A 679 -21.72 -31.50 8.56
N SER A 680 -22.93 -32.06 8.56
CA SER A 680 -24.23 -31.34 8.55
C SER A 680 -24.68 -30.85 9.93
N GLY A 681 -23.89 -31.11 10.97
CA GLY A 681 -24.18 -30.72 12.35
C GLY A 681 -24.13 -29.21 12.61
N SER A 682 -24.55 -28.81 13.81
CA SER A 682 -24.24 -27.47 14.32
C SER A 682 -22.73 -27.32 14.37
N TRP A 683 -22.23 -26.27 13.74
CA TRP A 683 -20.80 -25.98 13.73
C TRP A 683 -20.53 -24.83 14.69
N ALA A 684 -19.39 -24.86 15.39
CA ALA A 684 -18.89 -23.76 16.17
C ALA A 684 -17.41 -23.55 15.85
N SER A 685 -17.01 -22.32 15.53
CA SER A 685 -15.60 -21.96 15.48
C SER A 685 -15.02 -21.95 16.90
N LEU A 686 -13.70 -22.14 17.00
CA LEU A 686 -12.95 -21.86 18.24
C LEU A 686 -13.16 -20.41 18.70
N ASP A 687 -13.45 -19.51 17.75
CA ASP A 687 -13.60 -18.06 17.93
C ASP A 687 -15.07 -17.62 18.07
N SER A 688 -15.92 -18.45 18.70
CA SER A 688 -17.29 -18.12 19.16
C SER A 688 -18.41 -17.93 18.12
N VAL A 689 -18.22 -18.30 16.85
CA VAL A 689 -19.32 -18.31 15.86
C VAL A 689 -19.89 -19.69 15.69
N SER A 690 -21.17 -19.84 16.03
CA SER A 690 -21.91 -21.07 15.79
C SER A 690 -22.94 -20.91 14.67
N PHE A 691 -22.96 -21.85 13.73
CA PHE A 691 -24.05 -22.02 12.78
C PHE A 691 -24.99 -23.12 13.27
N PRO A 692 -26.30 -22.83 13.38
CA PRO A 692 -27.29 -23.88 13.60
C PRO A 692 -27.21 -24.93 12.50
N ALA A 693 -27.46 -26.20 12.84
CA ALA A 693 -27.42 -27.32 11.88
C ALA A 693 -28.25 -27.04 10.61
N LYS A 694 -29.38 -26.35 10.73
CA LYS A 694 -30.22 -25.95 9.59
C LYS A 694 -29.49 -25.04 8.60
N ILE A 695 -28.67 -24.11 9.07
CA ILE A 695 -27.89 -23.22 8.20
C ILE A 695 -26.77 -24.01 7.53
N SER A 696 -26.07 -24.86 8.30
CA SER A 696 -25.05 -25.78 7.76
C SER A 696 -25.61 -26.68 6.66
N GLU A 697 -26.78 -27.28 6.88
CA GLU A 697 -27.47 -28.15 5.92
C GLU A 697 -27.83 -27.40 4.63
N VAL A 698 -28.39 -26.19 4.73
CA VAL A 698 -28.67 -25.35 3.56
C VAL A 698 -27.38 -25.00 2.82
N GLY A 699 -26.32 -24.63 3.55
CA GLY A 699 -25.01 -24.35 2.97
C GLY A 699 -24.44 -25.52 2.18
N ILE A 700 -24.46 -26.73 2.76
CA ILE A 700 -24.00 -27.96 2.10
C ILE A 700 -24.83 -28.27 0.86
N ARG A 701 -26.16 -28.15 0.94
CA ARG A 701 -27.05 -28.37 -0.23
C ARG A 701 -26.78 -27.37 -1.34
N THR A 702 -26.56 -26.11 -0.99
CA THR A 702 -26.18 -25.05 -1.94
C THR A 702 -24.83 -25.37 -2.58
N GLU A 703 -23.82 -25.74 -1.80
CA GLU A 703 -22.50 -26.14 -2.32
C GLU A 703 -22.59 -27.34 -3.28
N MET A 704 -23.30 -28.41 -2.89
CA MET A 704 -23.56 -29.58 -3.74
C MET A 704 -24.30 -29.23 -5.05
N CYS A 705 -25.18 -28.23 -5.00
CA CYS A 705 -25.90 -27.75 -6.16
C CYS A 705 -24.95 -27.02 -7.12
N ILE A 706 -24.22 -26.02 -6.59
CA ILE A 706 -23.28 -25.18 -7.34
C ILE A 706 -22.16 -26.04 -7.93
N ALA A 707 -21.60 -26.98 -7.17
CA ALA A 707 -20.58 -27.90 -7.67
C ALA A 707 -21.07 -28.69 -8.90
N GLY A 708 -22.31 -29.17 -8.86
CA GLY A 708 -22.92 -29.88 -9.99
C GLY A 708 -23.14 -28.99 -11.23
N GLU A 709 -23.62 -27.75 -11.03
CA GLU A 709 -23.83 -26.80 -12.14
C GLU A 709 -22.50 -26.30 -12.73
N ALA A 710 -21.54 -25.94 -11.88
CA ALA A 710 -20.20 -25.51 -12.28
C ALA A 710 -19.43 -26.64 -12.99
N GLY A 711 -19.47 -27.87 -12.46
CA GLY A 711 -18.85 -29.03 -13.08
C GLY A 711 -19.43 -29.35 -14.46
N GLY A 712 -20.77 -29.32 -14.59
CA GLY A 712 -21.44 -29.53 -15.88
C GLY A 712 -21.16 -28.44 -16.93
N ALA A 713 -20.73 -27.25 -16.50
CA ALA A 713 -20.38 -26.13 -17.35
C ALA A 713 -18.87 -26.01 -17.64
N GLY A 714 -18.05 -26.97 -17.20
CA GLY A 714 -16.58 -26.91 -17.34
C GLY A 714 -15.90 -25.86 -16.45
N VAL A 715 -16.63 -25.28 -15.50
CA VAL A 715 -16.12 -24.26 -14.57
C VAL A 715 -15.47 -24.89 -13.35
N GLY A 716 -16.08 -25.93 -12.80
CA GLY A 716 -15.59 -26.69 -11.64
C GLY A 716 -15.18 -28.11 -11.99
N ALA A 717 -14.73 -28.88 -11.00
CA ALA A 717 -14.52 -30.31 -11.16
C ALA A 717 -15.82 -31.05 -11.55
N SER A 718 -15.70 -32.05 -12.42
CA SER A 718 -16.86 -32.88 -12.81
C SER A 718 -17.42 -33.60 -11.58
N VAL A 719 -18.74 -33.53 -11.35
CA VAL A 719 -19.40 -34.17 -10.19
C VAL A 719 -20.08 -35.47 -10.59
N TYR A 720 -19.68 -36.58 -9.97
CA TYR A 720 -20.20 -37.93 -10.22
C TYR A 720 -21.28 -38.37 -9.23
N GLY A 721 -21.33 -37.74 -8.04
CA GLY A 721 -22.30 -38.05 -7.01
C GLY A 721 -22.42 -36.97 -5.94
N ARG A 722 -23.62 -36.84 -5.37
CA ARG A 722 -23.90 -35.98 -4.21
C ARG A 722 -24.99 -36.59 -3.34
N TRP A 723 -24.74 -36.77 -2.06
CA TRP A 723 -25.70 -37.39 -1.14
C TRP A 723 -25.45 -36.99 0.30
N PHE A 724 -26.44 -37.25 1.15
CA PHE A 724 -26.29 -37.21 2.60
C PHE A 724 -26.21 -38.63 3.17
N CYS A 725 -25.52 -38.78 4.29
CA CYS A 725 -25.40 -40.03 5.01
C CYS A 725 -25.65 -39.79 6.50
N ARG A 726 -26.54 -40.58 7.11
CA ARG A 726 -26.79 -40.57 8.56
C ARG A 726 -26.12 -41.77 9.20
N VAL A 727 -25.30 -41.51 10.22
CA VAL A 727 -24.45 -42.51 10.86
C VAL A 727 -24.91 -42.80 12.29
N GLY A 728 -25.19 -44.08 12.55
CA GLY A 728 -25.48 -44.66 13.86
C GLY A 728 -26.75 -44.13 14.55
N GLU A 729 -26.97 -44.55 15.79
CA GLU A 729 -28.15 -44.17 16.59
C GLU A 729 -28.25 -42.66 16.84
N SER A 730 -27.11 -41.96 16.89
CA SER A 730 -27.04 -40.51 17.05
C SER A 730 -27.55 -39.72 15.84
N LYS A 731 -27.78 -40.40 14.71
CA LYS A 731 -28.22 -39.81 13.43
C LYS A 731 -27.38 -38.61 13.00
N LYS A 732 -26.07 -38.67 13.24
CA LYS A 732 -25.14 -37.65 12.75
C LYS A 732 -25.17 -37.66 11.23
N GLU A 733 -25.45 -36.51 10.64
CA GLU A 733 -25.61 -36.38 9.19
C GLU A 733 -24.36 -35.74 8.57
N TYR A 734 -23.91 -36.32 7.45
CA TYR A 734 -22.75 -35.91 6.68
C TYR A 734 -23.17 -35.71 5.22
N GLY A 735 -22.67 -34.66 4.57
CA GLY A 735 -22.80 -34.45 3.14
C GLY A 735 -21.55 -34.94 2.40
N PHE A 736 -21.75 -35.58 1.24
CA PHE A 736 -20.69 -36.10 0.40
C PHE A 736 -20.81 -35.57 -1.03
N ILE A 737 -19.68 -35.15 -1.61
CA ILE A 737 -19.55 -34.79 -3.02
C ILE A 737 -18.42 -35.63 -3.61
N LEU A 738 -18.76 -36.49 -4.57
CA LEU A 738 -17.79 -37.26 -5.35
C LEU A 738 -17.53 -36.52 -6.65
N MET A 739 -16.28 -36.12 -6.88
CA MET A 739 -15.88 -35.32 -8.02
C MET A 739 -14.58 -35.83 -8.66
N GLU A 740 -14.30 -35.36 -9.86
CA GLU A 740 -13.02 -35.57 -10.54
C GLU A 740 -11.85 -35.19 -9.63
N GLN A 741 -10.84 -36.06 -9.56
CA GLN A 741 -9.60 -35.68 -8.88
C GLN A 741 -8.81 -34.72 -9.76
N LEU A 742 -8.80 -33.44 -9.38
CA LEU A 742 -7.93 -32.47 -10.01
C LEU A 742 -6.48 -32.67 -9.57
N GLY A 743 -5.56 -32.21 -10.42
CA GLY A 743 -4.13 -32.24 -10.18
C GLY A 743 -3.66 -31.09 -9.28
N LYS A 744 -2.57 -30.45 -9.68
CA LYS A 744 -1.93 -29.41 -8.88
C LYS A 744 -2.79 -28.14 -8.82
N THR A 745 -2.92 -27.53 -7.64
CA THR A 745 -3.55 -26.20 -7.48
C THR A 745 -2.73 -25.11 -8.17
N LEU A 746 -3.35 -24.00 -8.59
CA LEU A 746 -2.62 -22.86 -9.15
C LEU A 746 -1.60 -22.29 -8.15
N ASP A 747 -1.94 -22.23 -6.85
CA ASP A 747 -1.01 -21.80 -5.80
C ASP A 747 0.31 -22.60 -5.83
N SER A 748 0.20 -23.93 -5.84
CA SER A 748 1.35 -24.82 -5.92
C SER A 748 2.07 -24.74 -7.27
N ALA A 749 1.34 -24.60 -8.38
CA ALA A 749 1.94 -24.52 -9.72
C ALA A 749 2.66 -23.19 -9.95
N PHE A 750 2.16 -22.07 -9.42
CA PHE A 750 2.78 -20.76 -9.55
C PHE A 750 3.99 -20.61 -8.63
N LYS A 751 3.95 -21.17 -7.41
CA LYS A 751 5.15 -21.32 -6.57
C LYS A 751 6.21 -22.17 -7.26
N GLN A 752 5.80 -23.26 -7.92
CA GLN A 752 6.73 -24.04 -8.74
C GLN A 752 7.29 -23.23 -9.91
N ALA A 753 6.50 -22.34 -10.52
CA ALA A 753 6.97 -21.49 -11.61
C ALA A 753 8.10 -20.55 -11.17
N GLU A 754 8.05 -20.07 -9.93
CA GLU A 754 9.13 -19.30 -9.31
C GLU A 754 10.41 -20.15 -9.13
N THR A 755 10.29 -21.34 -8.54
CA THR A 755 11.45 -22.18 -8.21
C THR A 755 12.10 -22.82 -9.42
N ASP A 756 11.29 -23.27 -10.37
CA ASP A 756 11.71 -24.09 -11.51
C ASP A 756 11.87 -23.25 -12.79
N ASP A 757 11.76 -21.92 -12.67
CA ASP A 757 11.85 -20.95 -13.76
C ASP A 757 10.87 -21.29 -14.90
N LEU A 758 9.60 -21.45 -14.54
CA LEU A 758 8.50 -21.66 -15.49
C LEU A 758 7.78 -20.35 -15.77
N ILE A 759 7.14 -20.28 -16.93
CA ILE A 759 6.39 -19.11 -17.37
C ILE A 759 4.91 -19.31 -17.02
N ILE A 760 4.35 -18.39 -16.24
CA ILE A 760 2.89 -18.24 -16.14
C ILE A 760 2.41 -17.56 -17.43
N THR A 761 2.03 -18.37 -18.42
CA THR A 761 1.72 -17.88 -19.76
C THR A 761 0.53 -16.94 -19.77
N SER A 762 0.44 -16.08 -20.79
CA SER A 762 -0.72 -15.23 -20.99
C SER A 762 -2.02 -16.03 -21.12
N ASP A 763 -1.95 -17.25 -21.64
CA ASP A 763 -3.12 -18.14 -21.71
C ASP A 763 -3.53 -18.67 -20.34
N ALA A 764 -2.59 -19.03 -19.46
CA ALA A 764 -2.89 -19.41 -18.09
C ALA A 764 -3.56 -18.26 -17.31
N GLN A 765 -3.09 -17.03 -17.52
CA GLN A 765 -3.70 -15.82 -16.96
C GLN A 765 -5.13 -15.63 -17.48
N ARG A 766 -5.35 -15.75 -18.80
CA ARG A 766 -6.68 -15.65 -19.43
C ARG A 766 -7.62 -16.76 -18.98
N ALA A 767 -7.16 -18.00 -18.88
CA ALA A 767 -7.95 -19.12 -18.39
C ALA A 767 -8.38 -18.89 -16.93
N THR A 768 -7.49 -18.35 -16.09
CA THR A 768 -7.80 -18.01 -14.69
C THR A 768 -8.82 -16.88 -14.59
N LEU A 769 -8.74 -15.83 -15.39
CA LEU A 769 -9.78 -14.79 -15.42
C LEU A 769 -11.09 -15.30 -16.05
N GLY A 770 -10.97 -16.08 -17.12
CA GLY A 770 -12.09 -16.63 -17.88
C GLY A 770 -12.96 -17.57 -17.06
N ILE A 771 -12.37 -18.36 -16.14
CA ILE A 771 -13.14 -19.26 -15.29
C ILE A 771 -14.09 -18.47 -14.36
N HIS A 772 -13.66 -17.30 -13.90
CA HIS A 772 -14.48 -16.41 -13.08
C HIS A 772 -15.54 -15.67 -13.90
N GLU A 773 -15.23 -15.24 -15.12
CA GLU A 773 -16.26 -14.70 -16.03
C GLU A 773 -17.34 -15.74 -16.31
N ASN A 774 -16.95 -16.98 -16.57
CA ASN A 774 -17.87 -18.08 -16.84
C ASN A 774 -18.71 -18.42 -15.59
N PHE A 775 -18.08 -18.44 -14.41
CA PHE A 775 -18.80 -18.65 -13.15
C PHE A 775 -19.85 -17.56 -12.86
N TYR A 776 -19.53 -16.30 -13.18
CA TYR A 776 -20.50 -15.21 -13.12
C TYR A 776 -21.62 -15.36 -14.16
N GLN A 777 -21.34 -15.86 -15.36
CA GLN A 777 -22.37 -16.15 -16.37
C GLN A 777 -23.33 -17.25 -15.93
N LEU A 778 -22.87 -18.19 -15.10
CA LEU A 778 -23.72 -19.16 -14.39
C LEU A 778 -24.51 -18.52 -13.24
N GLY A 779 -24.23 -17.27 -12.90
CA GLY A 779 -24.92 -16.49 -11.88
C GLY A 779 -24.26 -16.49 -10.51
N TYR A 780 -22.95 -16.72 -10.44
CA TYR A 780 -22.22 -16.88 -9.19
C TYR A 780 -21.01 -15.94 -9.05
N PHE A 781 -20.80 -15.44 -7.83
CA PHE A 781 -19.55 -14.87 -7.37
C PHE A 781 -18.82 -15.86 -6.48
N HIS A 782 -17.55 -16.12 -6.79
CA HIS A 782 -16.69 -16.92 -5.92
C HIS A 782 -16.09 -16.01 -4.85
N ASP A 783 -16.72 -15.94 -3.68
CA ASP A 783 -16.30 -15.00 -2.62
C ASP A 783 -14.99 -15.44 -1.96
N ASP A 784 -14.68 -16.74 -1.97
CA ASP A 784 -13.42 -17.31 -1.49
C ASP A 784 -12.42 -17.56 -2.62
N CYS A 785 -12.25 -16.57 -3.50
CA CYS A 785 -11.43 -16.68 -4.69
C CYS A 785 -9.94 -16.58 -4.36
N HIS A 786 -9.33 -17.64 -3.82
CA HIS A 786 -7.88 -17.72 -3.66
C HIS A 786 -7.21 -18.74 -4.61
N MET A 787 -5.91 -18.59 -4.91
CA MET A 787 -5.20 -19.49 -5.85
C MET A 787 -5.18 -20.97 -5.42
N GLY A 788 -5.38 -21.26 -4.13
CA GLY A 788 -5.58 -22.63 -3.63
C GLY A 788 -6.91 -23.28 -4.04
N ASN A 789 -7.93 -22.47 -4.38
CA ASN A 789 -9.26 -22.92 -4.84
C ASN A 789 -9.35 -22.99 -6.37
N HIS A 790 -8.19 -23.08 -7.02
CA HIS A 790 -8.09 -23.31 -8.45
C HIS A 790 -7.13 -24.47 -8.65
N ALA A 791 -7.45 -25.39 -9.54
CA ALA A 791 -6.54 -26.48 -9.90
C ALA A 791 -6.64 -26.84 -11.37
N PHE A 792 -5.67 -27.62 -11.84
CA PHE A 792 -5.68 -28.16 -13.19
C PHE A 792 -6.39 -29.50 -13.24
N ASP A 793 -7.26 -29.70 -14.22
CA ASP A 793 -7.79 -31.03 -14.55
C ASP A 793 -6.72 -31.91 -15.23
N SER A 794 -7.06 -33.17 -15.53
CA SER A 794 -6.13 -34.10 -16.19
C SER A 794 -5.69 -33.67 -17.58
N HIS A 795 -6.39 -32.71 -18.20
CA HIS A 795 -6.11 -32.16 -19.51
C HIS A 795 -5.37 -30.81 -19.43
N GLY A 796 -5.08 -30.32 -18.22
CA GLY A 796 -4.38 -29.07 -18.00
C GLY A 796 -5.25 -27.81 -18.09
N HIS A 797 -6.57 -27.93 -18.01
CA HIS A 797 -7.49 -26.79 -17.94
C HIS A 797 -7.65 -26.30 -16.50
N VAL A 798 -7.91 -25.00 -16.32
CA VAL A 798 -8.19 -24.42 -14.99
C VAL A 798 -9.63 -24.73 -14.57
N ARG A 799 -9.81 -25.21 -13.34
CA ARG A 799 -11.11 -25.45 -12.71
C ARG A 799 -11.17 -24.80 -11.33
N LEU A 800 -12.35 -24.33 -10.95
CA LEU A 800 -12.65 -23.86 -9.61
C LEU A 800 -12.93 -25.04 -8.66
N LEU A 801 -12.49 -24.86 -7.41
CA LEU A 801 -12.70 -25.74 -6.28
C LEU A 801 -13.38 -24.97 -5.15
N ASP A 802 -13.94 -25.72 -4.20
CA ASP A 802 -14.49 -25.21 -2.94
C ASP A 802 -15.58 -24.13 -3.08
N PHE A 803 -16.81 -24.58 -3.34
CA PHE A 803 -17.97 -23.71 -3.45
C PHE A 803 -18.65 -23.41 -2.10
N GLY A 804 -17.97 -23.67 -0.99
CA GLY A 804 -18.48 -23.40 0.37
C GLY A 804 -18.79 -21.93 0.62
N PHE A 805 -18.20 -21.02 -0.17
CA PHE A 805 -18.44 -19.59 -0.08
C PHE A 805 -18.62 -18.91 -1.44
N VAL A 806 -19.85 -19.02 -1.96
CA VAL A 806 -20.26 -18.46 -3.26
C VAL A 806 -21.52 -17.62 -3.11
N SER A 807 -21.57 -16.38 -3.60
CA SER A 807 -22.77 -15.54 -3.57
C SER A 807 -23.48 -15.49 -4.92
N PRO A 808 -24.78 -15.19 -4.96
CA PRO A 808 -25.45 -14.93 -6.23
C PRO A 808 -24.96 -13.61 -6.83
N TRP A 809 -24.83 -13.56 -8.16
CA TRP A 809 -24.26 -12.42 -8.87
C TRP A 809 -24.97 -11.07 -8.65
N TRP A 810 -26.24 -11.06 -8.26
CA TRP A 810 -26.98 -9.81 -7.98
C TRP A 810 -26.75 -9.26 -6.57
N TYR A 811 -26.09 -10.03 -5.70
CA TYR A 811 -25.75 -9.59 -4.35
C TYR A 811 -24.41 -8.83 -4.29
N GLY A 812 -23.57 -8.99 -5.32
CA GLY A 812 -22.18 -8.52 -5.31
C GLY A 812 -21.28 -9.46 -4.49
N PRO A 813 -19.97 -9.48 -4.74
CA PRO A 813 -19.03 -10.04 -3.79
C PRO A 813 -19.06 -9.25 -2.46
N LEU A 814 -18.60 -9.86 -1.37
CA LEU A 814 -18.45 -9.15 -0.08
C LEU A 814 -17.60 -7.88 -0.12
N TRP A 815 -16.85 -7.68 -1.20
CA TRP A 815 -15.83 -6.65 -1.38
C TRP A 815 -16.19 -5.62 -2.46
N GLY A 816 -17.39 -5.68 -3.07
CA GLY A 816 -17.81 -4.73 -4.11
C GLY A 816 -19.16 -5.07 -4.75
N ASP A 817 -19.71 -4.13 -5.53
CA ASP A 817 -21.04 -4.27 -6.14
C ASP A 817 -20.96 -4.59 -7.64
N LYS A 818 -19.75 -4.62 -8.23
CA LYS A 818 -19.55 -4.77 -9.68
C LYS A 818 -18.93 -6.12 -10.02
N LYS A 819 -19.35 -6.68 -11.15
CA LYS A 819 -18.80 -7.94 -11.68
C LYS A 819 -17.30 -7.84 -11.97
N GLU A 820 -16.82 -6.66 -12.34
CA GLU A 820 -15.40 -6.37 -12.57
C GLU A 820 -14.56 -6.48 -11.29
N ASP A 821 -15.15 -6.32 -10.11
CA ASP A 821 -14.44 -6.42 -8.83
C ASP A 821 -13.93 -7.84 -8.58
N GLN A 822 -14.63 -8.86 -9.08
CA GLN A 822 -14.18 -10.26 -9.02
C GLN A 822 -12.90 -10.47 -9.86
N LEU A 823 -12.85 -9.90 -11.07
CA LEU A 823 -11.65 -9.95 -11.91
C LEU A 823 -10.50 -9.13 -11.29
N GLY A 824 -10.83 -8.03 -10.61
CA GLY A 824 -9.87 -7.25 -9.83
C GLY A 824 -9.22 -8.07 -8.71
N ALA A 825 -10.04 -8.77 -7.91
CA ALA A 825 -9.57 -9.60 -6.78
C ALA A 825 -8.70 -10.76 -7.24
N VAL A 826 -9.18 -11.55 -8.20
CA VAL A 826 -8.45 -12.71 -8.76
C VAL A 826 -7.20 -12.25 -9.50
N GLY A 827 -7.33 -11.21 -10.33
CA GLY A 827 -6.22 -10.60 -11.04
C GLY A 827 -5.14 -10.12 -10.08
N GLY A 828 -5.51 -9.44 -8.99
CA GLY A 828 -4.55 -9.01 -7.97
C GLY A 828 -3.70 -10.16 -7.42
N GLN A 829 -4.32 -11.32 -7.18
CA GLN A 829 -3.59 -12.51 -6.71
C GLN A 829 -2.68 -13.12 -7.77
N VAL A 830 -3.15 -13.27 -9.01
CA VAL A 830 -2.32 -13.76 -10.12
C VAL A 830 -1.13 -12.81 -10.32
N ASN A 831 -1.35 -11.50 -10.28
CA ASN A 831 -0.32 -10.49 -10.45
C ASN A 831 0.81 -10.60 -9.42
N ASN A 832 0.46 -10.89 -8.15
CA ASN A 832 1.46 -11.13 -7.11
C ASN A 832 2.37 -12.30 -7.50
N TYR A 833 1.81 -13.40 -8.00
CA TYR A 833 2.61 -14.52 -8.49
C TYR A 833 3.44 -14.19 -9.73
N LEU A 834 2.90 -13.41 -10.68
CA LEU A 834 3.66 -12.98 -11.86
C LEU A 834 4.96 -12.27 -11.42
N PHE A 835 4.88 -11.30 -10.52
CA PHE A 835 6.04 -10.51 -10.09
C PHE A 835 7.16 -11.31 -9.40
N GLU A 836 6.84 -12.46 -8.80
CA GLU A 836 7.83 -13.34 -8.18
C GLU A 836 8.58 -14.19 -9.22
N THR A 837 7.96 -14.52 -10.35
CA THR A 837 8.64 -15.30 -11.41
C THR A 837 9.74 -14.51 -12.10
N ARG A 838 10.88 -15.16 -12.43
CA ARG A 838 12.00 -14.53 -13.14
C ARG A 838 11.61 -13.94 -14.48
N TYR A 839 10.60 -14.53 -15.14
CA TYR A 839 10.09 -14.09 -16.41
C TYR A 839 9.48 -12.68 -16.33
N PHE A 840 8.66 -12.36 -15.33
CA PHE A 840 8.07 -11.01 -15.20
C PHE A 840 8.84 -10.08 -14.25
N LYS A 841 9.81 -10.60 -13.48
CA LYS A 841 10.60 -9.85 -12.50
C LYS A 841 11.27 -8.62 -13.11
N GLY A 842 11.17 -7.49 -12.41
CA GLY A 842 11.70 -6.21 -12.89
C GLY A 842 10.92 -5.59 -14.05
N GLY A 843 9.69 -6.05 -14.32
CA GLY A 843 8.85 -5.54 -15.40
C GLY A 843 9.22 -6.09 -16.79
N LYS A 844 9.99 -7.18 -16.84
CA LYS A 844 10.22 -7.97 -18.05
C LYS A 844 8.90 -8.52 -18.58
N HIS A 845 8.80 -8.67 -19.90
CA HIS A 845 7.62 -9.20 -20.60
C HIS A 845 6.28 -8.60 -20.18
N LYS A 846 6.25 -7.32 -19.76
CA LYS A 846 5.02 -6.63 -19.33
C LYS A 846 3.93 -6.59 -20.40
N GLU A 847 4.29 -6.73 -21.67
CA GLU A 847 3.36 -6.87 -22.79
C GLU A 847 2.59 -8.20 -22.79
N LYS A 848 3.10 -9.20 -22.05
CA LYS A 848 2.48 -10.52 -21.85
C LYS A 848 1.72 -10.62 -20.52
N ASP A 849 1.72 -9.56 -19.71
CA ASP A 849 0.93 -9.41 -18.48
C ASP A 849 -0.51 -9.04 -18.83
N VAL A 850 -1.33 -10.08 -18.99
CA VAL A 850 -2.75 -9.96 -19.32
C VAL A 850 -3.52 -9.33 -18.18
N ILE A 851 -3.14 -9.63 -16.93
CA ILE A 851 -3.83 -9.13 -15.76
C ILE A 851 -3.82 -7.60 -15.74
N LYS A 852 -2.63 -7.01 -15.93
CA LYS A 852 -2.49 -5.55 -15.97
C LYS A 852 -3.22 -4.94 -17.15
N HIS A 853 -3.25 -5.63 -18.30
CA HIS A 853 -4.03 -5.19 -19.46
C HIS A 853 -5.53 -5.13 -19.13
N VAL A 854 -6.10 -6.22 -18.61
CA VAL A 854 -7.52 -6.30 -18.22
C VAL A 854 -7.86 -5.27 -17.15
N GLN A 855 -7.01 -5.09 -16.14
CA GLN A 855 -7.22 -4.07 -15.10
C GLN A 855 -7.24 -2.65 -15.67
N ASN A 856 -6.43 -2.36 -16.69
CA ASN A 856 -6.47 -1.08 -17.38
C ASN A 856 -7.74 -0.95 -18.22
N GLU A 857 -8.14 -1.98 -18.96
CA GLU A 857 -9.39 -1.96 -19.74
C GLU A 857 -10.62 -1.77 -18.84
N ILE A 858 -10.65 -2.39 -17.66
CA ILE A 858 -11.71 -2.20 -16.66
C ILE A 858 -11.72 -0.74 -16.17
N ARG A 859 -10.54 -0.18 -15.83
CA ARG A 859 -10.40 1.21 -15.36
C ARG A 859 -10.84 2.21 -16.43
N GLU A 860 -10.53 1.93 -17.69
CA GLU A 860 -10.89 2.75 -18.85
C GLU A 860 -12.34 2.54 -19.30
N GLY A 861 -13.04 1.55 -18.75
CA GLY A 861 -14.40 1.18 -19.15
C GLY A 861 -14.48 0.58 -20.55
N THR A 862 -13.37 0.04 -21.06
CA THR A 862 -13.24 -0.56 -22.40
C THR A 862 -13.28 -2.09 -22.37
N TYR A 863 -13.19 -2.70 -21.18
CA TYR A 863 -13.19 -4.15 -21.01
C TYR A 863 -14.50 -4.78 -21.49
N GLN A 864 -14.39 -5.84 -22.30
CA GLN A 864 -15.52 -6.61 -22.79
C GLN A 864 -15.71 -7.88 -21.96
N TRP A 865 -16.73 -7.87 -21.10
CA TRP A 865 -17.08 -9.03 -20.29
C TRP A 865 -17.38 -10.27 -21.13
N GLY A 866 -16.80 -11.40 -20.75
CA GLY A 866 -16.93 -12.67 -21.45
C GLY A 866 -15.84 -12.91 -22.50
N SER A 867 -14.94 -11.94 -22.72
CA SER A 867 -13.82 -12.08 -23.68
C SER A 867 -12.81 -13.17 -23.28
N MET A 868 -12.78 -13.56 -22.00
CA MET A 868 -11.86 -14.58 -21.47
C MET A 868 -12.51 -15.96 -21.35
N VAL A 869 -13.84 -16.08 -21.47
CA VAL A 869 -14.55 -17.38 -21.34
C VAL A 869 -14.05 -18.42 -22.31
N GLN A 870 -13.69 -18.05 -23.54
CA GLN A 870 -13.13 -18.96 -24.54
C GLN A 870 -11.80 -19.63 -24.13
N TYR A 871 -11.13 -19.14 -23.09
CA TYR A 871 -9.88 -19.71 -22.57
C TYR A 871 -10.12 -20.73 -21.45
N THR A 872 -11.35 -20.91 -20.98
CA THR A 872 -11.67 -21.87 -19.90
C THR A 872 -11.43 -23.33 -20.30
N ASP A 873 -11.56 -23.63 -21.60
CA ASP A 873 -11.27 -24.95 -22.19
C ASP A 873 -9.87 -25.02 -22.82
N LYS A 874 -9.00 -24.04 -22.56
CA LYS A 874 -7.63 -24.04 -23.10
C LYS A 874 -6.69 -24.76 -22.14
N SER A 875 -6.00 -25.78 -22.65
CA SER A 875 -4.97 -26.48 -21.88
C SER A 875 -3.77 -25.55 -21.67
N VAL A 876 -3.47 -25.25 -20.41
CA VAL A 876 -2.46 -24.27 -19.99
C VAL A 876 -1.43 -24.84 -19.01
N TYR A 877 -1.55 -26.13 -18.67
CA TYR A 877 -0.61 -26.88 -17.84
C TYR A 877 -0.18 -28.17 -18.55
N PRO A 878 1.11 -28.60 -18.49
CA PRO A 878 2.20 -28.05 -17.67
C PRO A 878 2.68 -26.66 -18.12
N LEU A 879 3.15 -25.86 -17.16
CA LEU A 879 3.72 -24.55 -17.45
C LEU A 879 5.06 -24.71 -18.22
N PRO A 880 5.29 -23.95 -19.31
CA PRO A 880 6.50 -24.06 -20.08
C PRO A 880 7.71 -23.47 -19.34
N LYS A 881 8.90 -24.03 -19.59
CA LYS A 881 10.15 -23.48 -19.06
C LYS A 881 10.47 -22.13 -19.69
N ASN A 882 11.06 -21.26 -18.89
CA ASN A 882 11.68 -20.04 -19.38
C ASN A 882 12.97 -20.38 -20.15
N THR A 883 13.00 -20.08 -21.44
CA THR A 883 14.17 -20.32 -22.30
C THR A 883 15.07 -19.09 -22.46
N ASP A 884 14.61 -17.92 -22.03
CA ASP A 884 15.28 -16.63 -22.31
C ASP A 884 16.64 -16.52 -21.60
N ASP A 885 16.85 -17.28 -20.51
CA ASP A 885 18.14 -17.32 -19.79
C ASP A 885 19.14 -18.32 -20.40
N ARG A 886 18.71 -19.32 -21.18
CA ARG A 886 19.61 -20.32 -21.79
C ARG A 886 20.40 -19.77 -22.98
N GLU A 887 19.81 -18.88 -23.76
CA GLU A 887 20.49 -18.22 -24.88
C GLU A 887 21.64 -17.30 -24.41
N ARG A 888 21.60 -16.84 -23.15
CA ARG A 888 22.69 -16.06 -22.55
C ARG A 888 23.87 -16.89 -22.05
N MET A 889 23.68 -18.18 -21.74
CA MET A 889 24.77 -19.06 -21.26
C MET A 889 25.32 -20.01 -22.33
N GLY A 890 24.60 -20.23 -23.44
CA GLY A 890 25.03 -21.12 -24.52
C GLY A 890 26.07 -20.55 -25.49
N GLY A 891 26.36 -19.24 -25.45
CA GLY A 891 27.21 -18.54 -26.43
C GLY A 891 28.72 -18.62 -26.20
N SER A 892 29.22 -19.35 -25.20
CA SER A 892 30.67 -19.41 -24.86
C SER A 892 31.23 -20.83 -24.76
N SER A 893 30.86 -21.71 -25.69
CA SER A 893 31.57 -22.99 -25.87
C SER A 893 32.35 -22.98 -27.19
N HIS A 894 33.46 -22.24 -27.20
CA HIS A 894 34.52 -22.51 -28.16
C HIS A 894 35.17 -23.84 -27.80
N SER A 895 35.00 -24.81 -28.70
CA SER A 895 35.74 -26.04 -28.78
C SER A 895 37.24 -25.75 -28.82
N HIS A 896 37.93 -25.93 -27.70
CA HIS A 896 39.36 -26.15 -27.73
C HIS A 896 39.65 -27.63 -27.94
N ASP A 897 39.87 -27.93 -29.22
CA ASP A 897 40.71 -29.01 -29.70
C ASP A 897 42.06 -28.99 -28.96
N SER A 898 42.36 -30.06 -28.23
CA SER A 898 43.73 -30.46 -27.94
C SER A 898 43.78 -31.97 -27.76
N GLY A 899 44.44 -32.61 -28.70
CA GLY A 899 44.62 -34.04 -28.74
C GLY A 899 45.57 -34.58 -27.68
N ASP A 900 45.40 -35.89 -27.49
CA ASP A 900 46.46 -36.88 -27.36
C ASP A 900 47.19 -36.98 -26.00
N ARG A 901 46.73 -37.92 -25.18
CA ARG A 901 47.59 -38.88 -24.48
C ARG A 901 46.87 -40.22 -24.30
N THR A 902 47.31 -41.17 -25.11
CA THR A 902 47.18 -42.61 -24.94
C THR A 902 47.68 -43.08 -23.57
N ILE A 903 46.83 -43.77 -22.82
CA ILE A 903 47.23 -44.84 -21.90
C ILE A 903 46.23 -45.99 -22.07
N GLU A 904 46.66 -47.02 -22.79
CA GLU A 904 46.06 -48.36 -22.80
C GLU A 904 46.34 -49.05 -21.46
N GLY A 905 45.38 -49.81 -20.94
CA GLY A 905 45.64 -50.69 -19.79
C GLY A 905 44.43 -51.20 -19.00
N VAL A 906 43.53 -51.94 -19.67
CA VAL A 906 42.89 -53.22 -19.23
C VAL A 906 42.49 -53.40 -17.75
N SER A 907 41.19 -53.55 -17.47
CA SER A 907 40.56 -54.85 -17.08
C SER A 907 39.08 -54.72 -16.70
N GLU A 908 38.28 -55.59 -17.35
CA GLU A 908 37.14 -56.40 -16.87
C GLU A 908 35.92 -55.70 -16.24
N GLU A 909 34.80 -55.63 -16.96
CA GLU A 909 33.73 -56.67 -17.10
C GLU A 909 32.72 -56.66 -15.94
N ARG A 910 31.55 -56.07 -16.21
CA ARG A 910 30.26 -56.74 -16.01
C ARG A 910 29.17 -56.07 -16.85
N GLU A 911 28.95 -56.65 -18.03
CA GLU A 911 27.69 -56.58 -18.76
C GLU A 911 26.60 -57.31 -17.98
N GLU A 912 25.40 -56.73 -17.92
CA GLU A 912 24.21 -57.53 -18.25
C GLU A 912 23.19 -56.65 -18.99
N GLN A 913 22.84 -57.13 -20.18
CA GLN A 913 21.83 -56.68 -21.15
C GLN A 913 20.48 -56.42 -20.46
N GLY A 914 19.63 -55.47 -20.85
CA GLY A 914 19.33 -54.96 -22.18
C GLY A 914 17.89 -55.35 -22.54
N ARG A 915 17.01 -54.36 -22.70
CA ARG A 915 15.88 -54.34 -23.67
C ARG A 915 15.05 -53.07 -23.46
N GLY A 916 15.06 -52.22 -24.48
CA GLY A 916 13.99 -51.28 -24.71
C GLY A 916 12.77 -52.01 -25.27
N GLU A 917 11.59 -51.64 -24.80
CA GLU A 917 10.33 -51.87 -25.48
C GLU A 917 9.39 -50.73 -25.10
N ALA A 918 8.93 -50.02 -26.14
CA ALA A 918 7.76 -49.17 -26.06
C ALA A 918 6.53 -50.08 -25.97
N ILE A 919 5.74 -49.97 -24.89
CA ILE A 919 4.40 -50.55 -24.82
C ILE A 919 3.43 -49.53 -24.22
N LEU A 920 2.57 -49.09 -25.13
CA LEU A 920 1.18 -48.70 -24.97
C LEU A 920 0.41 -49.66 -24.03
N LEU A 921 -0.07 -49.17 -22.88
CA LEU A 921 -1.13 -49.79 -22.06
C LEU A 921 -1.85 -48.62 -21.37
N GLN A 922 -3.10 -48.29 -21.72
CA GLN A 922 -4.28 -48.92 -21.13
C GLN A 922 -4.14 -49.06 -19.61
N MET A 923 -4.51 -48.02 -18.88
CA MET A 923 -5.45 -48.06 -17.75
C MET A 923 -6.29 -46.79 -17.79
#